data_AF-A0A182ECD4-F1
#
_entry.id   AF-A0A182ECD4-F1
#
_cell.length_a   1.000
_cell.length_b   1.000
_cell.length_c   1.000
_cell.angle_alpha   90.00
_cell.angle_beta   90.00
_cell.angle_gamma   90.00
#
_symmetry.space_group_name_H-M   'P 1'
#
loop_
_entity.id
_entity.type
_entity.pdbx_description
1 polymer ?
#
loop_
_entity_poly.entity_id
_entity_poly.type
_entity_poly.pdbx_seq_one_letter_code
_entity_poly.pdbx_strand_id
1 'polypeptide(L)'
;MSENENKSVGHNEPISAITVSLHPLVIMNISEHVTRTSAQRNDGKSFEVFGAILGKQSGRHVEMMNSFEVKWSDEGKGYAVIDANFLSTREQQYQEVFHDLDYVGWYTIGGTKPTEADWEVHQQFSVMHESPILVKLDPKAPPGNKLPVAIYESVCATGLKGGPSSVVWHSVSWSLASEQAERIGIEHVAQISTVSANTISSTNKQIVGQLGAINMLQSRLELIYDYLRAVRTGELPRDEEIIREIAQLVRRVPVMGSDKFVEQYKNQCLEVKMTSLVAALTKTCGTLNDLVTKMNVMSMERQNWLLASGRRARPFPAVEQTIMLRTAVLRSSFSSLLNSLRCLQLESYIPEKGLFGEELLKHPSGFKLLNEKVRKRSFELVDKIVSRKCDKKVVEVFDDLSNEICSAADLAECVRNMHSIKEFSAAAQESMRDFTELVESLNTRSDLYKALKDSLETESNLLSDVDKRTALLFLDDFEQAGVNLAENQKCEYVRLSNEIFMVGSQFTYGAELPVTVAPFYSKMYRVKRHLNNPNAFAVDRATRQWSYATYYSYNEEQEKRLRRLITCRHLLAQLTGFQSYAHRAQQTSLLGSYENAHDFLIEVIRSCQPAAEQELAVLADVLAQVESKRQHLYESDLTYLCMLYRENAFGQLQHLSRYFSFSNLLNGFELITKRLYNVFFSIQTPVLGEIWPGNVIKIDVFRDKDQFLGTIYIDIQERRTKTAGDCHFTVRCSKQLDDGSYQTPIVVLSLSLTKEMESIENIYLSPHQAENFFHEMGHAMHSMLARTQYQHVAGTRCSTDMAEVPSNLMEYFFNNIDVLREVAKDSHGRPISVEDAASLITSRFAFTSLEMLQQAVYSLFDLEAHGGNAEGIMNGRISTADLYASIWSVVFPNVKKETSSAWHHRFTHLVPYGAKYYSYLVARATASLIWNTRFRDCPFSKENGLAWAKVLSKGGSLPSADLLNSALGYWPTVQNLATALKEEADHTCQRSAVSV
;
A
#
# COMPACT_ATOMS: atom_id res chain seq x y z
N MET A 1 -48.71 37.44 7.19
CA MET A 1 -50.07 38.00 7.02
C MET A 1 -50.12 38.76 5.71
N SER A 2 -51.28 38.64 5.05
CA SER A 2 -51.80 39.33 3.84
C SER A 2 -51.17 39.03 2.48
N GLU A 3 -51.90 38.18 1.75
CA GLU A 3 -52.12 38.26 0.30
C GLU A 3 -52.72 39.61 -0.13
N ASN A 4 -52.54 39.91 -1.42
CA ASN A 4 -53.49 40.55 -2.35
C ASN A 4 -53.94 42.01 -2.12
N GLU A 5 -53.47 42.91 -3.01
CA GLU A 5 -54.28 43.63 -4.03
C GLU A 5 -53.60 44.96 -4.40
N ASN A 6 -53.15 45.09 -5.66
CA ASN A 6 -53.56 46.25 -6.45
C ASN A 6 -53.33 46.04 -7.94
N LYS A 7 -54.44 46.02 -8.67
CA LYS A 7 -54.52 46.11 -10.12
C LYS A 7 -54.20 47.53 -10.60
N SER A 8 -53.60 47.57 -11.79
CA SER A 8 -53.77 48.54 -12.86
C SER A 8 -53.44 50.03 -12.62
N VAL A 9 -52.33 50.47 -13.21
CA VAL A 9 -52.32 51.59 -14.17
C VAL A 9 -51.38 51.21 -15.30
N GLY A 10 -51.90 51.16 -16.52
CA GLY A 10 -51.17 50.75 -17.71
C GLY A 10 -50.27 51.86 -18.26
N HIS A 11 -49.09 51.44 -18.70
CA HIS A 11 -48.47 51.97 -19.90
C HIS A 11 -48.21 50.77 -20.82
N ASN A 12 -48.98 50.67 -21.91
CA ASN A 12 -48.71 49.73 -22.99
C ASN A 12 -47.40 50.14 -23.67
N GLU A 13 -46.27 49.56 -23.26
CA GLU A 13 -45.09 49.48 -24.11
C GLU A 13 -45.29 48.34 -25.11
N PRO A 14 -44.99 48.52 -26.41
CA PRO A 14 -45.16 47.45 -27.40
C PRO A 14 -44.23 46.29 -27.08
N ILE A 15 -44.77 45.07 -27.01
CA ILE A 15 -44.03 43.85 -26.71
C ILE A 15 -43.12 43.51 -27.90
N SER A 16 -41.81 43.41 -27.66
CA SER A 16 -40.79 42.98 -28.64
C SER A 16 -41.18 41.66 -29.33
N ALA A 17 -40.89 41.54 -30.63
CA ALA A 17 -41.22 40.36 -31.41
C ALA A 17 -40.30 39.17 -31.14
N ILE A 18 -39.15 39.40 -30.50
CA ILE A 18 -38.12 38.40 -30.21
C ILE A 18 -37.87 38.22 -28.70
N THR A 19 -37.31 37.07 -28.33
CA THR A 19 -36.80 36.77 -26.98
C THR A 19 -35.32 36.39 -27.05
N VAL A 20 -34.52 36.89 -26.11
CA VAL A 20 -33.06 36.69 -26.13
C VAL A 20 -32.59 35.81 -24.97
N SER A 21 -31.77 34.81 -25.27
CA SER A 21 -30.94 34.10 -24.29
C SER A 21 -29.53 34.66 -24.34
N LEU A 22 -29.04 35.22 -23.23
CA LEU A 22 -27.71 35.83 -23.16
C LEU A 22 -26.77 34.94 -22.36
N HIS A 23 -25.66 34.51 -22.96
CA HIS A 23 -24.64 33.74 -22.27
C HIS A 23 -23.74 34.64 -21.40
N PRO A 24 -23.33 34.18 -20.20
CA PRO A 24 -22.40 34.88 -19.34
C PRO A 24 -21.08 35.25 -20.02
N LEU A 25 -20.61 34.44 -20.97
CA LEU A 25 -19.37 34.72 -21.70
C LEU A 25 -19.43 36.06 -22.44
N VAL A 26 -20.56 36.37 -23.07
CA VAL A 26 -20.78 37.67 -23.75
C VAL A 26 -20.65 38.83 -22.76
N ILE A 27 -21.27 38.71 -21.58
CA ILE A 27 -21.23 39.74 -20.54
C ILE A 27 -19.80 39.91 -20.00
N MET A 28 -19.10 38.79 -19.77
CA MET A 28 -17.71 38.82 -19.31
C MET A 28 -16.79 39.46 -20.34
N ASN A 29 -16.95 39.17 -21.63
CA ASN A 29 -16.16 39.78 -22.71
C ASN A 29 -16.39 41.29 -22.78
N ILE A 30 -17.64 41.76 -22.66
CA ILE A 30 -17.95 43.19 -22.64
C ILE A 30 -17.31 43.84 -21.41
N SER A 31 -17.45 43.21 -20.22
CA SER A 31 -16.86 43.71 -18.98
C SER A 31 -15.33 43.75 -19.02
N GLU A 32 -14.69 42.72 -19.57
CA GLU A 32 -13.24 42.66 -19.81
C GLU A 32 -12.80 43.81 -20.72
N HIS A 33 -13.49 43.99 -21.86
CA HIS A 33 -13.16 45.01 -22.84
C HIS A 33 -13.25 46.42 -22.21
N VAL A 34 -14.28 46.68 -21.40
CA VAL A 34 -14.43 47.92 -20.63
C VAL A 34 -13.29 48.09 -19.63
N THR A 35 -13.01 47.05 -18.85
CA THR A 35 -12.00 47.10 -17.77
C THR A 35 -10.61 47.33 -18.34
N ARG A 36 -10.25 46.62 -19.41
CA ARG A 36 -8.97 46.78 -20.13
C ARG A 36 -8.84 48.15 -20.75
N THR A 37 -9.87 48.64 -21.43
CA THR A 37 -9.85 49.97 -22.06
C THR A 37 -9.74 51.09 -21.04
N SER A 38 -10.45 50.96 -19.91
CA SER A 38 -10.36 51.87 -18.76
C SER A 38 -8.95 51.88 -18.16
N ALA A 39 -8.35 50.70 -17.92
CA ALA A 39 -7.02 50.59 -17.35
C ALA A 39 -5.92 51.15 -18.26
N GLN A 40 -6.12 51.13 -19.59
CA GLN A 40 -5.18 51.68 -20.57
C GLN A 40 -5.26 53.22 -20.68
N ARG A 41 -6.39 53.84 -20.31
CA ARG A 41 -6.64 55.28 -20.41
C ARG A 41 -6.71 55.92 -19.02
N ASN A 42 -5.57 56.40 -18.51
CA ASN A 42 -5.41 56.94 -17.15
C ASN A 42 -5.86 58.41 -16.97
N ASP A 43 -6.58 58.98 -17.92
CA ASP A 43 -6.81 60.42 -18.08
C ASP A 43 -8.24 60.90 -17.76
N GLY A 44 -9.11 60.02 -17.21
CA GLY A 44 -10.39 60.40 -16.60
C GLY A 44 -11.48 60.92 -17.54
N LYS A 45 -11.26 60.87 -18.87
CA LYS A 45 -12.27 61.21 -19.89
C LYS A 45 -13.24 60.05 -20.14
N SER A 46 -14.46 60.36 -20.59
CA SER A 46 -15.42 59.34 -21.04
C SER A 46 -14.84 58.55 -22.21
N PHE A 47 -14.93 57.22 -22.16
CA PHE A 47 -14.52 56.32 -23.22
C PHE A 47 -15.72 55.50 -23.69
N GLU A 48 -15.69 55.10 -24.96
CA GLU A 48 -16.71 54.27 -25.60
C GLU A 48 -16.07 52.97 -26.09
N VAL A 49 -16.82 51.88 -25.98
CA VAL A 49 -16.42 50.56 -26.51
C VAL A 49 -17.55 50.05 -27.38
N PHE A 50 -17.18 49.46 -28.52
CA PHE A 50 -18.11 48.85 -29.46
C PHE A 50 -17.63 47.45 -29.81
N GLY A 51 -18.56 46.52 -29.98
CA GLY A 51 -18.23 45.19 -30.45
C GLY A 51 -19.41 44.44 -31.02
N ALA A 52 -19.13 43.31 -31.68
CA ALA A 52 -20.11 42.45 -32.32
C ALA A 52 -20.42 41.24 -31.44
N ILE A 53 -21.62 40.69 -31.60
CA ILE A 53 -22.15 39.55 -30.87
C ILE A 53 -22.49 38.45 -31.88
N LEU A 54 -22.00 37.25 -31.58
CA LEU A 54 -22.24 36.03 -32.33
C LEU A 54 -23.17 35.10 -31.55
N GLY A 55 -24.05 34.42 -32.27
CA GLY A 55 -25.09 33.60 -31.68
C GLY A 55 -25.85 32.77 -32.69
N LYS A 56 -26.94 32.16 -32.24
CA LYS A 56 -27.84 31.37 -33.06
C LYS A 56 -29.23 31.96 -33.03
N GLN A 57 -29.89 32.01 -34.17
CA GLN A 57 -31.29 32.40 -34.26
C GLN A 57 -32.16 31.20 -34.63
N SER A 58 -33.13 30.87 -33.76
CA SER A 58 -34.14 29.85 -33.99
C SER A 58 -35.53 30.49 -33.98
N GLY A 59 -35.99 30.92 -35.15
CA GLY A 59 -37.26 31.64 -35.31
C GLY A 59 -37.21 33.01 -34.62
N ARG A 60 -38.04 33.21 -33.59
CA ARG A 60 -38.09 34.45 -32.79
C ARG A 60 -37.21 34.41 -31.54
N HIS A 61 -36.47 33.33 -31.34
CA HIS A 61 -35.53 33.20 -30.23
C HIS A 61 -34.09 33.41 -30.73
N VAL A 62 -33.36 34.32 -30.07
CA VAL A 62 -31.96 34.60 -30.38
C VAL A 62 -31.11 34.25 -29.17
N GLU A 63 -30.17 33.33 -29.36
CA GLU A 63 -29.22 32.89 -28.34
C GLU A 63 -27.86 33.54 -28.62
N MET A 64 -27.47 34.50 -27.78
CA MET A 64 -26.21 35.22 -27.86
C MET A 64 -25.13 34.47 -27.07
N MET A 65 -24.15 33.90 -27.77
CA MET A 65 -23.20 32.94 -27.19
C MET A 65 -21.79 33.50 -27.05
N ASN A 66 -21.35 34.36 -27.97
CA ASN A 66 -19.99 34.90 -27.97
C ASN A 66 -19.96 36.37 -28.45
N SER A 67 -18.87 37.08 -28.21
CA SER A 67 -18.70 38.46 -28.67
C SER A 67 -17.23 38.83 -28.86
N PHE A 68 -16.98 39.81 -29.72
CA PHE A 68 -15.64 40.32 -30.00
C PHE A 68 -15.63 41.85 -30.18
N GLU A 69 -14.47 42.47 -29.96
CA GLU A 69 -14.29 43.93 -30.08
C GLU A 69 -14.27 44.40 -31.53
N VAL A 70 -14.80 45.60 -31.80
CA VAL A 70 -14.83 46.21 -33.13
C VAL A 70 -14.02 47.51 -33.11
N LYS A 71 -13.24 47.74 -34.17
CA LYS A 71 -12.48 48.98 -34.33
C LYS A 71 -13.37 50.10 -34.83
N TRP A 72 -13.14 51.29 -34.30
CA TRP A 72 -13.86 52.50 -34.66
C TRP A 72 -12.95 53.72 -34.61
N SER A 73 -13.38 54.81 -35.24
CA SER A 73 -12.69 56.11 -35.23
C SER A 73 -13.64 57.25 -34.91
N ASP A 74 -13.13 58.26 -34.18
CA ASP A 74 -13.84 59.52 -33.94
C ASP A 74 -13.48 60.51 -35.05
N GLU A 75 -14.37 60.69 -36.01
CA GLU A 75 -14.21 61.64 -37.11
C GLU A 75 -14.79 63.04 -36.78
N GLY A 76 -15.14 63.32 -35.52
CA GLY A 76 -15.71 64.61 -35.08
C GLY A 76 -17.17 64.82 -35.47
N LYS A 77 -17.88 63.75 -35.87
CA LYS A 77 -19.28 63.76 -36.33
C LYS A 77 -20.31 63.61 -35.19
N GLY A 78 -19.84 63.40 -33.95
CA GLY A 78 -20.70 63.19 -32.77
C GLY A 78 -21.16 61.75 -32.55
N TYR A 79 -20.68 60.80 -33.37
CA TYR A 79 -20.89 59.35 -33.23
C TYR A 79 -19.68 58.58 -33.76
N ALA A 80 -19.52 57.32 -33.34
CA ALA A 80 -18.42 56.46 -33.74
C ALA A 80 -18.56 55.94 -35.19
N VAL A 81 -17.48 55.98 -35.97
CA VAL A 81 -17.44 55.40 -37.32
C VAL A 81 -16.77 54.03 -37.25
N ILE A 82 -17.54 52.97 -37.55
CA ILE A 82 -17.14 51.56 -37.46
C ILE A 82 -16.29 51.15 -38.68
N ASP A 83 -15.17 50.46 -38.44
CA ASP A 83 -14.35 49.88 -39.51
C ASP A 83 -15.01 48.59 -40.03
N ALA A 84 -15.73 48.72 -41.14
CA ALA A 84 -16.44 47.62 -41.80
C ALA A 84 -15.49 46.50 -42.26
N ASN A 85 -14.30 46.83 -42.75
CA ASN A 85 -13.34 45.81 -43.21
C ASN A 85 -12.81 44.98 -42.04
N PHE A 86 -12.54 45.62 -40.91
CA PHE A 86 -12.13 44.93 -39.70
C PHE A 86 -13.24 44.04 -39.16
N LEU A 87 -14.50 44.51 -39.15
CA LEU A 87 -15.65 43.73 -38.72
C LEU A 87 -15.80 42.45 -39.55
N SER A 88 -15.88 42.57 -40.89
CA SER A 88 -16.06 41.40 -41.77
C SER A 88 -14.89 40.41 -41.70
N THR A 89 -13.65 40.90 -41.58
CA THR A 89 -12.47 40.03 -41.42
C THR A 89 -12.53 39.27 -40.09
N ARG A 90 -12.93 39.93 -39.00
CA ARG A 90 -13.04 39.29 -37.68
C ARG A 90 -14.16 38.27 -37.63
N GLU A 91 -15.31 38.57 -38.22
CA GLU A 91 -16.41 37.62 -38.32
C GLU A 91 -16.00 36.31 -39.01
N GLN A 92 -15.30 36.41 -40.16
CA GLN A 92 -14.79 35.23 -40.87
C GLN A 92 -13.82 34.40 -40.02
N GLN A 93 -12.92 35.03 -39.27
CA GLN A 93 -12.00 34.32 -38.37
C GLN A 93 -12.72 33.57 -37.26
N TYR A 94 -13.81 34.14 -36.73
CA TYR A 94 -14.60 33.45 -35.70
C TYR A 94 -15.40 32.29 -36.29
N GLN A 95 -15.89 32.40 -37.54
CA GLN A 95 -16.57 31.32 -38.24
C GLN A 95 -15.66 30.11 -38.55
N GLU A 96 -14.34 30.29 -38.68
CA GLU A 96 -13.39 29.16 -38.80
C GLU A 96 -13.31 28.31 -37.53
N VAL A 97 -13.66 28.86 -36.37
CA VAL A 97 -13.62 28.15 -35.08
C VAL A 97 -15.03 27.72 -34.67
N PHE A 98 -16.00 28.63 -34.81
CA PHE A 98 -17.39 28.46 -34.44
C PHE A 98 -18.28 28.50 -35.69
N HIS A 99 -18.24 27.41 -36.45
CA HIS A 99 -18.91 27.27 -37.74
C HIS A 99 -20.45 27.39 -37.68
N ASP A 100 -21.01 27.30 -36.48
CA ASP A 100 -22.44 27.30 -36.20
C ASP A 100 -22.95 28.59 -35.53
N LEU A 101 -22.10 29.63 -35.42
CA LEU A 101 -22.47 30.94 -34.88
C LEU A 101 -22.48 32.02 -35.97
N ASP A 102 -23.59 32.76 -36.03
CA ASP A 102 -23.79 33.88 -36.95
C ASP A 102 -23.78 35.21 -36.20
N TYR A 103 -23.58 36.31 -36.92
CA TYR A 103 -23.76 37.65 -36.34
C TYR A 103 -25.24 37.87 -35.96
N VAL A 104 -25.47 38.26 -34.70
CA VAL A 104 -26.82 38.49 -34.15
C VAL A 104 -27.02 39.89 -33.57
N GLY A 105 -25.94 40.66 -33.34
CA GLY A 105 -26.06 41.98 -32.78
C GLY A 105 -24.73 42.63 -32.43
N TRP A 106 -24.80 43.76 -31.74
CA TRP A 106 -23.64 44.52 -31.29
C TRP A 106 -23.86 45.05 -29.88
N TYR A 107 -22.75 45.40 -29.21
CA TYR A 107 -22.78 45.94 -27.87
C TYR A 107 -22.08 47.29 -27.77
N THR A 108 -22.52 48.08 -26.79
CA THR A 108 -21.85 49.29 -26.32
C THR A 108 -22.10 49.50 -24.82
N ILE A 109 -21.56 50.58 -24.26
CA ILE A 109 -21.70 50.95 -22.87
C ILE A 109 -22.40 52.29 -22.68
N GLY A 110 -23.05 52.47 -21.53
CA GLY A 110 -23.69 53.72 -21.15
C GLY A 110 -25.02 53.51 -20.44
N GLY A 111 -25.78 54.59 -20.25
CA GLY A 111 -27.10 54.50 -19.62
C GLY A 111 -28.03 53.53 -20.35
N THR A 112 -29.00 52.98 -19.63
CA THR A 112 -29.87 51.90 -20.12
C THR A 112 -30.70 52.27 -21.35
N LYS A 113 -30.92 53.56 -21.65
CA LYS A 113 -31.68 53.99 -22.83
C LYS A 113 -30.77 54.22 -24.06
N PRO A 114 -31.20 53.80 -25.27
CA PRO A 114 -30.51 54.16 -26.52
C PRO A 114 -30.51 55.68 -26.75
N THR A 115 -29.41 56.20 -27.30
CA THR A 115 -29.17 57.60 -27.64
C THR A 115 -29.19 57.82 -29.15
N GLU A 116 -29.20 59.07 -29.62
CA GLU A 116 -29.10 59.38 -31.05
C GLU A 116 -27.75 58.92 -31.65
N ALA A 117 -26.65 58.98 -30.87
CA ALA A 117 -25.36 58.45 -31.30
C ALA A 117 -25.40 56.91 -31.47
N ASP A 118 -26.12 56.20 -30.59
CA ASP A 118 -26.32 54.75 -30.73
C ASP A 118 -27.10 54.42 -32.01
N TRP A 119 -28.02 55.29 -32.43
CA TRP A 119 -28.78 55.12 -33.67
C TRP A 119 -27.89 55.25 -34.91
N GLU A 120 -26.99 56.23 -34.95
CA GLU A 120 -26.03 56.40 -36.05
C GLU A 120 -25.03 55.24 -36.14
N VAL A 121 -24.60 54.68 -35.02
CA VAL A 121 -23.78 53.45 -35.00
C VAL A 121 -24.61 52.24 -35.43
N HIS A 122 -25.85 52.13 -34.96
CA HIS A 122 -26.75 51.04 -35.34
C HIS A 122 -26.95 50.95 -36.86
N GLN A 123 -27.17 52.09 -37.52
CA GLN A 123 -27.32 52.15 -38.98
C GLN A 123 -26.11 51.58 -39.72
N GLN A 124 -24.89 51.81 -39.21
CA GLN A 124 -23.67 51.26 -39.82
C GLN A 124 -23.65 49.72 -39.75
N PHE A 125 -24.11 49.13 -38.65
CA PHE A 125 -24.28 47.67 -38.55
C PHE A 125 -25.45 47.16 -39.40
N SER A 126 -26.56 47.90 -39.49
CA SER A 126 -27.74 47.52 -40.29
C SER A 126 -27.48 47.50 -41.80
N VAL A 127 -26.43 48.19 -42.28
CA VAL A 127 -26.00 48.10 -43.69
C VAL A 127 -25.35 46.76 -43.99
N MET A 128 -24.66 46.17 -43.01
CA MET A 128 -23.91 44.91 -43.17
C MET A 128 -24.73 43.68 -42.79
N HIS A 129 -25.62 43.81 -41.80
CA HIS A 129 -26.41 42.70 -41.27
C HIS A 129 -27.89 43.09 -41.12
N GLU A 130 -28.77 42.14 -41.41
CA GLU A 130 -30.21 42.36 -41.28
C GLU A 130 -30.64 42.34 -39.80
N SER A 131 -31.37 43.38 -39.37
CA SER A 131 -31.99 43.47 -38.03
C SER A 131 -31.05 43.24 -36.83
N PRO A 132 -29.92 43.98 -36.70
CA PRO A 132 -29.00 43.82 -35.58
C PRO A 132 -29.66 44.14 -34.23
N ILE A 133 -29.31 43.40 -33.19
CA ILE A 133 -29.79 43.66 -31.81
C ILE A 133 -28.74 44.45 -31.03
N LEU A 134 -29.16 45.48 -30.30
CA LEU A 134 -28.29 46.30 -29.46
C LEU A 134 -28.28 45.79 -28.02
N VAL A 135 -27.10 45.50 -27.48
CA VAL A 135 -26.87 45.19 -26.06
C VAL A 135 -26.11 46.33 -25.38
N LYS A 136 -26.70 46.96 -24.36
CA LYS A 136 -26.05 48.00 -23.56
C LYS A 136 -25.73 47.49 -22.17
N LEU A 137 -24.46 47.55 -21.79
CA LEU A 137 -24.00 47.30 -20.41
C LEU A 137 -23.75 48.65 -19.72
N ASP A 138 -24.33 48.85 -18.54
CA ASP A 138 -24.02 50.01 -17.69
C ASP A 138 -22.95 49.64 -16.64
N PRO A 139 -21.67 50.02 -16.85
CA PRO A 139 -20.60 49.70 -15.91
C PRO A 139 -20.65 50.53 -14.62
N LYS A 140 -21.49 51.57 -14.55
CA LYS A 140 -21.63 52.47 -13.39
C LYS A 140 -22.86 52.16 -12.54
N ALA A 141 -23.65 51.14 -12.91
CA ALA A 141 -24.84 50.76 -12.17
C ALA A 141 -24.48 50.26 -10.75
N PRO A 142 -25.25 50.64 -9.71
CA PRO A 142 -25.01 50.16 -8.36
C PRO A 142 -25.25 48.64 -8.26
N PRO A 143 -24.51 47.93 -7.39
CA PRO A 143 -24.70 46.50 -7.19
C PRO A 143 -26.13 46.21 -6.69
N GLY A 144 -26.87 45.38 -7.44
CA GLY A 144 -28.25 45.00 -7.13
C GLY A 144 -28.60 43.62 -7.69
N ASN A 145 -29.81 43.13 -7.39
CA ASN A 145 -30.26 41.78 -7.78
C ASN A 145 -30.49 41.56 -9.29
N LYS A 146 -30.37 42.61 -10.12
CA LYS A 146 -30.52 42.52 -11.58
C LYS A 146 -29.23 42.97 -12.26
N LEU A 147 -28.80 42.23 -13.28
CA LEU A 147 -27.65 42.58 -14.10
C LEU A 147 -27.90 43.89 -14.85
N PRO A 148 -26.91 44.79 -14.97
CA PRO A 148 -27.06 46.10 -15.59
C PRO A 148 -26.97 46.02 -17.13
N VAL A 149 -27.72 45.10 -17.72
CA VAL A 149 -27.77 44.85 -19.17
C VAL A 149 -29.18 45.14 -19.69
N ALA A 150 -29.26 45.97 -20.72
CA ALA A 150 -30.49 46.26 -21.46
C ALA A 150 -30.31 45.88 -22.93
N ILE A 151 -31.33 45.27 -23.54
CA ILE A 151 -31.29 44.78 -24.92
C ILE A 151 -32.42 45.41 -25.72
N TYR A 152 -32.13 45.88 -26.93
CA TYR A 152 -33.05 46.62 -27.78
C TYR A 152 -33.06 46.09 -29.21
N GLU A 153 -34.26 46.00 -29.79
CA GLU A 153 -34.47 45.77 -31.22
C GLU A 153 -34.92 47.07 -31.92
N SER A 154 -34.50 47.26 -33.17
CA SER A 154 -34.95 48.36 -34.03
C SER A 154 -36.17 47.94 -34.83
N VAL A 155 -37.28 48.70 -34.74
CA VAL A 155 -38.49 48.44 -35.54
C VAL A 155 -38.79 49.63 -36.44
N CYS A 156 -38.85 49.39 -37.75
CA CYS A 156 -39.24 50.41 -38.72
C CYS A 156 -40.74 50.68 -38.65
N ALA A 157 -41.17 51.85 -38.16
CA ALA A 157 -42.57 52.26 -38.25
C ALA A 157 -42.85 52.79 -39.67
N THR A 158 -43.60 52.03 -40.47
CA THR A 158 -44.13 52.53 -41.75
C THR A 158 -45.16 53.63 -41.48
N GLY A 159 -44.77 54.88 -41.66
CA GLY A 159 -45.69 56.01 -41.60
C GLY A 159 -46.69 55.97 -42.77
N LEU A 160 -47.97 55.79 -42.46
CA LEU A 160 -49.04 56.18 -43.38
C LEU A 160 -48.95 57.70 -43.58
N LYS A 161 -48.58 58.13 -44.80
CA LYS A 161 -48.36 59.51 -45.31
C LYS A 161 -46.95 60.09 -45.11
N GLY A 162 -46.04 59.73 -46.01
CA GLY A 162 -45.11 60.67 -46.68
C GLY A 162 -44.07 61.44 -45.85
N GLY A 163 -43.75 61.00 -44.63
CA GLY A 163 -42.57 61.47 -43.87
C GLY A 163 -41.47 60.41 -43.84
N PRO A 164 -40.20 60.77 -43.57
CA PRO A 164 -39.11 59.80 -43.44
C PRO A 164 -39.44 58.76 -42.36
N SER A 165 -39.15 57.49 -42.64
CA SER A 165 -39.37 56.36 -41.73
C SER A 165 -38.74 56.62 -40.37
N SER A 166 -39.53 56.90 -39.33
CA SER A 166 -39.03 57.02 -37.97
C SER A 166 -38.89 55.62 -37.37
N VAL A 167 -37.66 55.16 -37.15
CA VAL A 167 -37.40 53.87 -36.49
C VAL A 167 -37.50 54.04 -34.98
N VAL A 168 -38.14 53.09 -34.30
CA VAL A 168 -38.37 53.12 -32.84
C VAL A 168 -37.68 51.93 -32.18
N TRP A 169 -36.97 52.20 -31.09
CA TRP A 169 -36.34 51.20 -30.24
C TRP A 169 -37.36 50.51 -29.34
N HIS A 170 -37.38 49.18 -29.35
CA HIS A 170 -38.20 48.38 -28.44
C HIS A 170 -37.33 47.58 -27.49
N SER A 171 -37.68 47.58 -26.19
CA SER A 171 -36.95 46.77 -25.20
C SER A 171 -37.27 45.29 -25.40
N VAL A 172 -36.22 44.48 -25.47
CA VAL A 172 -36.30 43.03 -25.66
C VAL A 172 -36.23 42.31 -24.32
N SER A 173 -37.11 41.32 -24.12
CA SER A 173 -37.05 40.47 -22.93
C SER A 173 -35.94 39.42 -23.09
N TRP A 174 -35.14 39.24 -22.04
CA TRP A 174 -34.01 38.32 -22.08
C TRP A 174 -33.83 37.51 -20.79
N SER A 175 -33.20 36.34 -20.92
CA SER A 175 -32.85 35.44 -19.83
C SER A 175 -31.37 35.03 -19.91
N LEU A 176 -30.77 34.74 -18.75
CA LEU A 176 -29.40 34.22 -18.68
C LEU A 176 -29.40 32.72 -19.00
N ALA A 177 -28.75 32.31 -20.09
CA ALA A 177 -28.51 30.91 -20.44
C ALA A 177 -27.07 30.55 -20.07
N SER A 178 -26.79 29.35 -19.58
CA SER A 178 -25.42 28.96 -19.23
C SER A 178 -25.17 27.50 -19.54
N GLU A 179 -24.08 27.21 -20.24
CA GLU A 179 -23.59 25.84 -20.38
C GLU A 179 -22.89 25.35 -19.11
N GLN A 180 -22.73 24.02 -18.98
CA GLN A 180 -22.13 23.42 -17.80
C GLN A 180 -20.69 23.89 -17.58
N ALA A 181 -19.93 24.08 -18.66
CA ALA A 181 -18.56 24.62 -18.61
C ALA A 181 -18.53 26.09 -18.15
N GLU A 182 -19.42 26.92 -18.69
CA GLU A 182 -19.54 28.34 -18.30
C GLU A 182 -19.95 28.48 -16.83
N ARG A 183 -20.90 27.65 -16.37
CA ARG A 183 -21.36 27.64 -14.99
C ARG A 183 -20.24 27.29 -14.01
N ILE A 184 -19.39 26.34 -14.35
CA ILE A 184 -18.19 25.99 -13.57
C ILE A 184 -17.21 27.16 -13.55
N GLY A 185 -16.96 27.80 -14.70
CA GLY A 185 -16.08 28.96 -14.81
C GLY A 185 -16.54 30.14 -13.95
N ILE A 186 -17.83 30.49 -14.01
CA ILE A 186 -18.44 31.56 -13.21
C ILE A 186 -18.41 31.24 -11.72
N GLU A 187 -18.72 29.99 -11.34
CA GLU A 187 -18.66 29.55 -9.95
C GLU A 187 -17.22 29.66 -9.40
N HIS A 188 -16.21 29.33 -10.20
CA HIS A 188 -14.81 29.50 -9.83
C HIS A 188 -14.41 30.98 -9.64
N VAL A 189 -14.78 31.86 -10.57
CA VAL A 189 -14.50 33.31 -10.46
C VAL A 189 -15.22 33.91 -9.25
N ALA A 190 -16.47 33.52 -8.99
CA ALA A 190 -17.25 33.97 -7.83
C ALA A 190 -16.63 33.53 -6.49
N GLN A 191 -16.08 32.31 -6.45
CA GLN A 191 -15.36 31.80 -5.27
C GLN A 191 -14.02 32.51 -5.04
N ILE A 192 -13.30 32.92 -6.09
CA ILE A 192 -12.08 33.73 -5.95
C ILE A 192 -12.41 35.12 -5.42
N SER A 193 -13.54 35.68 -5.85
CA SER A 193 -13.98 37.04 -5.50
C SER A 193 -14.54 37.16 -4.07
N THR A 194 -15.02 36.07 -3.49
CA THR A 194 -15.57 36.03 -2.13
C THR A 194 -14.62 35.25 -1.22
N VAL A 195 -13.98 35.93 -0.26
CA VAL A 195 -12.99 35.32 0.68
C VAL A 195 -13.66 34.37 1.71
N SER A 196 -14.74 33.67 1.33
CA SER A 196 -15.54 32.79 2.16
C SER A 196 -15.47 31.36 1.63
N ALA A 197 -14.53 30.58 2.17
CA ALA A 197 -14.15 29.25 1.72
C ALA A 197 -15.18 28.11 1.95
N ASN A 198 -16.47 28.38 2.16
CA ASN A 198 -17.39 27.36 2.72
C ASN A 198 -18.72 27.13 1.99
N THR A 199 -18.88 27.55 0.72
CA THR A 199 -20.09 27.20 -0.03
C THR A 199 -19.84 25.97 -0.92
N ILE A 200 -20.39 24.82 -0.52
CA ILE A 200 -20.35 23.56 -1.28
C ILE A 200 -20.94 23.79 -2.68
N SER A 201 -20.17 23.45 -3.72
CA SER A 201 -20.54 23.69 -5.12
C SER A 201 -21.85 22.99 -5.50
N SER A 202 -22.63 23.63 -6.38
CA SER A 202 -23.90 23.06 -6.87
C SER A 202 -23.69 21.75 -7.65
N THR A 203 -22.59 21.65 -8.38
CA THR A 203 -22.12 20.43 -9.08
C THR A 203 -21.79 19.31 -8.10
N ASN A 204 -21.20 19.63 -6.95
CA ASN A 204 -20.89 18.65 -5.91
C ASN A 204 -22.17 18.02 -5.34
N LYS A 205 -23.24 18.80 -5.16
CA LYS A 205 -24.55 18.27 -4.75
C LYS A 205 -25.14 17.29 -5.78
N GLN A 206 -24.97 17.57 -7.07
CA GLN A 206 -25.44 16.69 -8.15
C GLN A 206 -24.65 15.38 -8.20
N ILE A 207 -23.32 15.44 -8.08
CA ILE A 207 -22.45 14.25 -8.04
C ILE A 207 -22.75 13.39 -6.82
N VAL A 208 -22.94 13.99 -5.64
CA VAL A 208 -23.35 13.28 -4.41
C VAL A 208 -24.72 12.62 -4.59
N GLY A 209 -25.65 13.29 -5.28
CA GLY A 209 -26.95 12.70 -5.63
C GLY A 209 -26.83 11.48 -6.54
N GLN A 210 -25.97 11.53 -7.56
CA GLN A 210 -25.70 10.40 -8.44
C GLN A 210 -25.01 9.24 -7.71
N LEU A 211 -24.02 9.52 -6.86
CA LEU A 211 -23.39 8.54 -5.98
C LEU A 211 -24.40 7.86 -5.06
N GLY A 212 -25.34 8.63 -4.49
CA GLY A 212 -26.44 8.08 -3.69
C GLY A 212 -27.34 7.13 -4.49
N ALA A 213 -27.67 7.48 -5.73
CA ALA A 213 -28.47 6.63 -6.61
C ALA A 213 -27.75 5.32 -6.98
N ILE A 214 -26.44 5.38 -7.25
CA ILE A 214 -25.61 4.20 -7.55
C ILE A 214 -25.53 3.27 -6.33
N ASN A 215 -25.28 3.81 -5.14
CA ASN A 215 -25.26 3.03 -3.91
C ASN A 215 -26.61 2.34 -3.64
N MET A 216 -27.72 3.04 -3.89
CA MET A 216 -29.05 2.47 -3.74
C MET A 216 -29.30 1.32 -4.75
N LEU A 217 -28.78 1.43 -5.97
CA LEU A 217 -28.83 0.35 -6.95
C LEU A 217 -27.99 -0.85 -6.49
N GLN A 218 -26.78 -0.62 -5.97
CA GLN A 218 -25.91 -1.68 -5.45
C GLN A 218 -26.59 -2.47 -4.31
N SER A 219 -27.14 -1.79 -3.31
CA SER A 219 -27.82 -2.46 -2.19
C SER A 219 -29.02 -3.30 -2.65
N ARG A 220 -29.74 -2.87 -3.71
CA ARG A 220 -30.83 -3.66 -4.29
C ARG A 220 -30.33 -4.89 -5.05
N LEU A 221 -29.21 -4.77 -5.75
CA LEU A 221 -28.57 -5.90 -6.44
C LEU A 221 -28.03 -6.95 -5.46
N GLU A 222 -27.42 -6.51 -4.35
CA GLU A 222 -26.99 -7.39 -3.26
C GLU A 222 -28.17 -8.18 -2.68
N LEU A 223 -29.31 -7.52 -2.44
CA LEU A 223 -30.51 -8.19 -1.94
C LEU A 223 -31.05 -9.25 -2.92
N ILE A 224 -31.03 -8.97 -4.22
CA ILE A 224 -31.37 -9.95 -5.26
C ILE A 224 -30.38 -11.12 -5.28
N TYR A 225 -29.09 -10.84 -5.13
CA TYR A 225 -28.04 -11.86 -5.06
C TYR A 225 -28.20 -12.77 -3.84
N ASP A 226 -28.46 -12.19 -2.66
CA ASP A 226 -28.67 -12.94 -1.43
C ASP A 226 -29.92 -13.81 -1.50
N TYR A 227 -31.01 -13.32 -2.10
CA TYR A 227 -32.20 -14.12 -2.37
C TYR A 227 -31.88 -15.33 -3.26
N LEU A 228 -31.19 -15.13 -4.39
CA LEU A 228 -30.80 -16.23 -5.28
C LEU A 228 -29.88 -17.25 -4.58
N ARG A 229 -28.98 -16.76 -3.72
CA ARG A 229 -28.07 -17.60 -2.95
C ARG A 229 -28.82 -18.45 -1.93
N ALA A 230 -29.75 -17.85 -1.19
CA ALA A 230 -30.59 -18.54 -0.20
C ALA A 230 -31.54 -19.57 -0.84
N VAL A 231 -32.07 -19.28 -2.03
CA VAL A 231 -32.85 -20.27 -2.82
C VAL A 231 -31.96 -21.43 -3.28
N ARG A 232 -30.71 -21.16 -3.69
CA ARG A 232 -29.76 -22.21 -4.12
C ARG A 232 -29.31 -23.11 -2.97
N THR A 233 -29.14 -22.56 -1.77
CA THR A 233 -28.74 -23.32 -0.56
C THR A 233 -29.91 -24.04 0.10
N GLY A 234 -31.15 -23.81 -0.36
CA GLY A 234 -32.36 -24.43 0.18
C GLY A 234 -32.92 -23.74 1.44
N GLU A 235 -32.38 -22.57 1.80
CA GLU A 235 -32.86 -21.76 2.94
C GLU A 235 -34.19 -21.06 2.64
N LEU A 236 -34.45 -20.72 1.36
CA LEU A 236 -35.69 -20.12 0.90
C LEU A 236 -36.33 -20.92 -0.24
N PRO A 237 -37.68 -20.99 -0.31
CA PRO A 237 -38.37 -21.62 -1.42
C PRO A 237 -38.21 -20.82 -2.72
N ARG A 238 -38.10 -21.54 -3.85
CA ARG A 238 -37.97 -20.95 -5.18
C ARG A 238 -39.31 -20.34 -5.63
N ASP A 239 -39.32 -19.03 -5.88
CA ASP A 239 -40.45 -18.33 -6.49
C ASP A 239 -40.20 -18.12 -7.99
N GLU A 240 -41.01 -18.77 -8.84
CA GLU A 240 -40.84 -18.72 -10.30
C GLU A 240 -41.10 -17.33 -10.91
N GLU A 241 -41.93 -16.49 -10.27
CA GLU A 241 -42.23 -15.15 -10.76
C GLU A 241 -41.05 -14.21 -10.54
N ILE A 242 -40.50 -14.22 -9.33
CA ILE A 242 -39.31 -13.42 -8.96
C ILE A 242 -38.10 -13.83 -9.81
N ILE A 243 -37.87 -15.14 -9.99
CA ILE A 243 -36.77 -15.64 -10.83
C ILE A 243 -36.92 -15.19 -12.28
N ARG A 244 -38.15 -15.16 -12.82
CA ARG A 244 -38.41 -14.69 -14.19
C ARG A 244 -38.11 -13.19 -14.33
N GLU A 245 -38.50 -12.37 -13.37
CA GLU A 245 -38.20 -10.93 -13.38
C GLU A 245 -36.70 -10.65 -13.31
N ILE A 246 -35.98 -11.36 -12.43
CA ILE A 246 -34.53 -11.26 -12.32
C ILE A 246 -33.87 -11.66 -13.66
N ALA A 247 -34.31 -12.76 -14.28
CA ALA A 247 -33.77 -13.21 -15.56
C ALA A 247 -34.02 -12.20 -16.70
N GLN A 248 -35.18 -11.55 -16.72
CA GLN A 248 -35.46 -10.47 -17.68
C GLN A 248 -34.57 -9.26 -17.45
N LEU A 249 -34.31 -8.91 -16.19
CA LEU A 249 -33.47 -7.78 -15.81
C LEU A 249 -32.01 -8.03 -16.22
N VAL A 250 -31.48 -9.22 -15.98
CA VAL A 250 -30.13 -9.64 -16.42
C VAL A 250 -30.00 -9.61 -17.95
N ARG A 251 -31.03 -10.03 -18.68
CA ARG A 251 -31.04 -9.99 -20.16
C ARG A 251 -31.08 -8.58 -20.76
N ARG A 252 -31.48 -7.57 -19.98
CA ARG A 252 -31.48 -6.15 -20.39
C ARG A 252 -30.13 -5.45 -20.14
N VAL A 253 -29.22 -6.08 -19.40
CA VAL A 253 -27.88 -5.53 -19.18
C VAL A 253 -27.10 -5.60 -20.50
N PRO A 254 -26.47 -4.50 -20.95
CA PRO A 254 -25.66 -4.52 -22.16
C PRO A 254 -24.54 -5.57 -22.06
N VAL A 255 -24.20 -6.19 -23.19
CA VAL A 255 -23.11 -7.18 -23.28
C VAL A 255 -21.77 -6.46 -23.09
N MET A 256 -21.34 -6.36 -21.84
CA MET A 256 -20.10 -5.68 -21.41
C MET A 256 -18.82 -6.39 -21.88
N GLY A 257 -18.93 -7.54 -22.53
CA GLY A 257 -17.82 -8.33 -23.07
C GLY A 257 -17.61 -8.23 -24.58
N SER A 258 -18.31 -7.33 -25.29
CA SER A 258 -18.07 -7.13 -26.73
C SER A 258 -16.86 -6.24 -26.99
N ASP A 259 -16.07 -6.54 -28.03
CA ASP A 259 -14.89 -5.74 -28.40
C ASP A 259 -15.24 -4.26 -28.64
N LYS A 260 -16.43 -4.01 -29.22
CA LYS A 260 -16.95 -2.66 -29.46
C LYS A 260 -17.21 -1.88 -28.16
N PHE A 261 -17.73 -2.56 -27.12
CA PHE A 261 -17.91 -1.94 -25.80
C PHE A 261 -16.55 -1.65 -25.15
N VAL A 262 -15.61 -2.60 -25.22
CA VAL A 262 -14.27 -2.43 -24.66
C VAL A 262 -13.55 -1.25 -25.33
N GLU A 263 -13.66 -1.10 -26.65
CA GLU A 263 -13.09 0.02 -27.41
C GLU A 263 -13.74 1.35 -27.02
N GLN A 264 -15.08 1.43 -26.98
CA GLN A 264 -15.78 2.65 -26.59
C GLN A 264 -15.50 3.05 -25.14
N TYR A 265 -15.48 2.07 -24.23
CA TYR A 265 -15.13 2.28 -22.83
C TYR A 265 -13.69 2.77 -22.68
N LYS A 266 -12.74 2.18 -23.42
CA LYS A 266 -11.34 2.64 -23.46
C LYS A 266 -11.24 4.09 -23.95
N ASN A 267 -11.94 4.43 -25.03
CA ASN A 267 -11.93 5.79 -25.57
C ASN A 267 -12.50 6.81 -24.57
N GLN A 268 -13.62 6.49 -23.91
CA GLN A 268 -14.17 7.35 -22.86
C GLN A 268 -13.23 7.48 -21.66
N CYS A 269 -12.60 6.39 -21.21
CA CYS A 269 -11.61 6.45 -20.14
C CYS A 269 -10.40 7.32 -20.54
N LEU A 270 -9.94 7.22 -21.79
CA LEU A 270 -8.86 8.05 -22.32
C LEU A 270 -9.26 9.53 -22.37
N GLU A 271 -10.47 9.86 -22.82
CA GLU A 271 -10.98 11.23 -22.85
C GLU A 271 -11.05 11.85 -21.45
N VAL A 272 -11.57 11.11 -20.47
CA VAL A 272 -11.66 11.57 -19.07
C VAL A 272 -10.26 11.79 -18.49
N LYS A 273 -9.32 10.89 -18.78
CA LYS A 273 -7.91 11.03 -18.39
C LYS A 273 -7.27 12.27 -19.03
N MET A 274 -7.37 12.43 -20.34
CA MET A 274 -6.82 13.59 -21.04
C MET A 274 -7.40 14.91 -20.52
N THR A 275 -8.71 14.95 -20.28
CA THR A 275 -9.39 16.13 -19.71
C THR A 275 -8.87 16.43 -18.30
N SER A 276 -8.67 15.41 -17.48
CA SER A 276 -8.11 15.55 -16.13
C SER A 276 -6.64 16.01 -16.15
N LEU A 277 -5.85 15.54 -17.11
CA LEU A 277 -4.46 15.97 -17.32
C LEU A 277 -4.40 17.46 -17.67
N VAL A 278 -5.19 17.88 -18.66
CA VAL A 278 -5.23 19.28 -19.11
C VAL A 278 -5.68 20.18 -17.97
N ALA A 279 -6.68 19.78 -17.18
CA ALA A 279 -7.13 20.52 -16.01
C ALA A 279 -6.03 20.65 -14.93
N ALA A 280 -5.30 19.56 -14.66
CA ALA A 280 -4.19 19.56 -13.70
C ALA A 280 -3.02 20.44 -14.18
N LEU A 281 -2.65 20.34 -15.46
CA LEU A 281 -1.61 21.19 -16.06
C LEU A 281 -2.00 22.67 -15.99
N THR A 282 -3.25 23.00 -16.34
CA THR A 282 -3.77 24.37 -16.28
C THR A 282 -3.72 24.93 -14.86
N LYS A 283 -4.12 24.14 -13.86
CA LYS A 283 -4.04 24.53 -12.45
C LYS A 283 -2.60 24.76 -11.98
N THR A 284 -1.66 23.91 -12.42
CA THR A 284 -0.24 24.08 -12.10
C THR A 284 0.32 25.34 -12.75
N CYS A 285 0.01 25.60 -14.02
CA CYS A 285 0.40 26.82 -14.70
C CYS A 285 -0.14 28.07 -13.97
N GLY A 286 -1.41 28.05 -13.53
CA GLY A 286 -1.99 29.13 -12.73
C GLY A 286 -1.27 29.34 -11.40
N THR A 287 -0.97 28.25 -10.69
CA THR A 287 -0.24 28.32 -9.40
C THR A 287 1.19 28.84 -9.58
N LEU A 288 1.87 28.44 -10.65
CA LEU A 288 3.20 28.95 -11.02
C LEU A 288 3.16 30.44 -11.33
N ASN A 289 2.13 30.90 -12.05
CA ASN A 289 1.96 32.32 -12.36
C ASN A 289 1.72 33.16 -11.10
N ASP A 290 0.92 32.65 -10.16
CA ASP A 290 0.72 33.27 -8.84
C ASP A 290 2.03 33.35 -8.03
N LEU A 291 2.85 32.30 -8.07
CA LEU A 291 4.16 32.27 -7.43
C LEU A 291 5.08 33.35 -8.03
N VAL A 292 5.15 33.43 -9.36
CA VAL A 292 5.93 34.43 -10.09
C VAL A 292 5.47 35.84 -9.71
N THR A 293 4.16 36.07 -9.67
CA THR A 293 3.58 37.37 -9.30
C THR A 293 3.96 37.76 -7.87
N LYS A 294 3.83 36.84 -6.90
CA LYS A 294 4.26 37.06 -5.51
C LYS A 294 5.76 37.30 -5.40
N MET A 295 6.58 36.58 -6.18
CA MET A 295 8.02 36.80 -6.24
C MET A 295 8.37 38.19 -6.75
N ASN A 296 7.66 38.70 -7.77
CA ASN A 296 7.87 40.04 -8.30
C ASN A 296 7.50 41.12 -7.28
N VAL A 297 6.37 40.97 -6.57
CA VAL A 297 5.96 41.88 -5.48
C VAL A 297 7.00 41.92 -4.36
N MET A 298 7.46 40.75 -3.90
CA MET A 298 8.51 40.66 -2.87
C MET A 298 9.85 41.26 -3.32
N SER A 299 10.19 41.12 -4.61
CA SER A 299 11.39 41.73 -5.19
C SER A 299 11.30 43.26 -5.16
N MET A 300 10.14 43.82 -5.50
CA MET A 300 9.85 45.25 -5.41
C MET A 300 9.91 45.77 -3.96
N GLU A 301 9.32 45.05 -3.00
CA GLU A 301 9.39 45.41 -1.58
C GLU A 301 10.83 45.41 -1.05
N ARG A 302 11.64 44.43 -1.47
CA ARG A 302 13.07 44.36 -1.13
C ARG A 302 13.85 45.55 -1.71
N GLN A 303 13.56 45.94 -2.96
CA GLN A 303 14.17 47.12 -3.59
C GLN A 303 13.79 48.41 -2.87
N ASN A 304 12.52 48.58 -2.51
CA ASN A 304 12.02 49.75 -1.78
C ASN A 304 12.61 49.83 -0.36
N TRP A 305 12.81 48.70 0.32
CA TRP A 305 13.47 48.67 1.63
C TRP A 305 14.96 49.05 1.57
N LEU A 306 15.67 48.63 0.51
CA LEU A 306 17.07 49.00 0.29
C LEU A 306 17.22 50.50 -0.01
N LEU A 307 16.24 51.11 -0.70
CA LEU A 307 16.23 52.55 -0.96
C LEU A 307 15.87 53.39 0.28
N ALA A 308 15.08 52.84 1.21
CA ALA A 308 14.65 53.53 2.43
C ALA A 308 15.71 53.57 3.56
N SER A 309 16.78 52.78 3.47
CA SER A 309 17.76 52.61 4.55
C SER A 309 19.02 53.49 4.41
N GLY A 310 18.80 54.81 4.44
CA GLY A 310 19.86 55.78 4.70
C GLY A 310 20.20 55.85 6.20
N ARG A 311 21.28 55.15 6.60
CA ARG A 311 21.97 55.13 7.92
C ARG A 311 21.64 53.92 8.84
N ARG A 312 22.68 53.12 9.05
CA ARG A 312 22.86 51.96 9.97
C ARG A 312 21.98 50.74 9.70
N ALA A 313 22.60 49.75 9.06
CA ALA A 313 22.03 48.44 8.74
C ALA A 313 21.52 47.69 9.99
N ARG A 314 20.22 47.35 9.99
CA ARG A 314 19.66 46.22 10.74
C ARG A 314 19.44 45.04 9.78
N PRO A 315 19.57 43.77 10.23
CA PRO A 315 19.30 42.62 9.39
C PRO A 315 17.81 42.56 9.03
N PHE A 316 17.50 42.19 7.78
CA PHE A 316 16.13 41.97 7.29
C PHE A 316 15.55 40.70 7.94
N PRO A 317 14.48 40.78 8.76
CA PRO A 317 13.96 39.61 9.47
C PRO A 317 13.00 38.84 8.57
N ALA A 318 13.50 37.98 7.68
CA ALA A 318 12.62 37.07 6.90
C ALA A 318 13.31 35.90 6.19
N VAL A 319 14.63 35.69 6.27
CA VAL A 319 15.31 34.78 5.31
C VAL A 319 14.95 33.29 5.52
N GLU A 320 14.81 32.81 6.77
CA GLU A 320 14.48 31.40 7.03
C GLU A 320 13.01 31.03 6.75
N GLN A 321 12.05 31.86 7.17
CA GLN A 321 10.63 31.63 6.86
C GLN A 321 10.37 31.69 5.34
N THR A 322 11.13 32.52 4.63
CA THR A 322 11.00 32.69 3.17
C THR A 322 11.53 31.47 2.41
N ILE A 323 12.61 30.83 2.88
CA ILE A 323 13.14 29.59 2.28
C ILE A 323 12.21 28.40 2.57
N MET A 324 11.66 28.30 3.79
CA MET A 324 10.67 27.26 4.13
C MET A 324 9.36 27.40 3.34
N LEU A 325 8.85 28.62 3.14
CA LEU A 325 7.68 28.87 2.30
C LEU A 325 7.96 28.54 0.83
N ARG A 326 9.16 28.82 0.32
CA ARG A 326 9.59 28.47 -1.04
C ARG A 326 9.61 26.95 -1.26
N THR A 327 10.19 26.17 -0.34
CA THR A 327 10.23 24.71 -0.46
C THR A 327 8.89 24.04 -0.18
N ALA A 328 8.08 24.58 0.74
CA ALA A 328 6.75 24.03 1.05
C ALA A 328 5.77 24.19 -0.12
N VAL A 329 5.74 25.37 -0.76
CA VAL A 329 4.85 25.63 -1.90
C VAL A 329 5.30 24.84 -3.13
N LEU A 330 6.60 24.80 -3.44
CA LEU A 330 7.14 23.98 -4.52
C LEU A 330 6.87 22.47 -4.29
N ARG A 331 7.05 21.96 -3.07
CA ARG A 331 6.71 20.57 -2.72
C ARG A 331 5.22 20.28 -2.85
N SER A 332 4.34 21.16 -2.38
CA SER A 332 2.90 20.94 -2.46
C SER A 332 2.38 20.97 -3.89
N SER A 333 2.96 21.82 -4.74
CA SER A 333 2.59 21.91 -6.15
C SER A 333 3.13 20.73 -6.95
N PHE A 334 4.37 20.29 -6.69
CA PHE A 334 4.94 19.09 -7.31
C PHE A 334 4.23 17.81 -6.85
N SER A 335 3.86 17.69 -5.57
CA SER A 335 3.14 16.52 -5.08
C SER A 335 1.73 16.44 -5.65
N SER A 336 1.04 17.57 -5.80
CA SER A 336 -0.25 17.63 -6.49
C SER A 336 -0.13 17.24 -7.96
N LEU A 337 0.90 17.70 -8.66
CA LEU A 337 1.16 17.34 -10.06
C LEU A 337 1.47 15.83 -10.20
N LEU A 338 2.34 15.29 -9.34
CA LEU A 338 2.67 13.87 -9.29
C LEU A 338 1.43 13.02 -8.99
N ASN A 339 0.57 13.44 -8.06
CA ASN A 339 -0.65 12.71 -7.74
C ASN A 339 -1.69 12.78 -8.87
N SER A 340 -1.81 13.90 -9.59
CA SER A 340 -2.66 13.98 -10.78
C SER A 340 -2.11 13.18 -11.96
N LEU A 341 -0.79 13.17 -12.17
CA LEU A 341 -0.11 12.30 -13.16
C LEU A 341 -0.25 10.82 -12.80
N ARG A 342 -0.23 10.47 -11.50
CA ARG A 342 -0.47 9.10 -11.00
C ARG A 342 -1.90 8.61 -11.25
N CYS A 343 -2.91 9.49 -11.19
CA CYS A 343 -4.29 9.15 -11.59
C CYS A 343 -4.42 8.82 -13.10
N LEU A 344 -3.44 9.26 -13.91
CA LEU A 344 -3.40 9.00 -15.35
C LEU A 344 -2.62 7.73 -15.70
N GLN A 345 -1.72 7.27 -14.82
CA GLN A 345 -0.94 6.03 -14.92
C GLN A 345 -1.74 4.74 -14.66
N LEU A 346 -2.99 4.67 -15.14
CA LEU A 346 -3.62 3.40 -15.47
C LEU A 346 -3.53 3.25 -16.99
N GLU A 347 -2.31 3.12 -17.51
CA GLU A 347 -2.14 2.54 -18.83
C GLU A 347 -2.78 1.15 -18.80
N SER A 348 -3.63 0.86 -19.79
CA SER A 348 -4.02 -0.52 -20.10
C SER A 348 -2.79 -1.22 -20.68
N TYR A 349 -1.81 -1.48 -19.83
CA TYR A 349 -0.57 -2.12 -20.20
C TYR A 349 -0.84 -3.60 -20.40
N ILE A 350 -0.65 -4.07 -21.63
CA ILE A 350 -0.43 -5.49 -21.86
C ILE A 350 0.90 -5.81 -21.19
N PRO A 351 0.95 -6.67 -20.16
CA PRO A 351 2.19 -6.98 -19.48
C PRO A 351 3.18 -7.63 -20.46
N GLU A 352 4.41 -7.13 -20.54
CA GLU A 352 5.42 -7.70 -21.42
C GLU A 352 5.78 -9.12 -20.94
N LYS A 353 5.96 -9.28 -19.63
CA LYS A 353 6.17 -10.55 -18.94
C LYS A 353 5.03 -10.84 -17.97
N GLY A 354 4.84 -12.11 -17.62
CA GLY A 354 4.02 -12.47 -16.47
C GLY A 354 4.84 -12.49 -15.17
N LEU A 355 4.14 -12.63 -14.04
CA LEU A 355 4.75 -12.58 -12.71
C LEU A 355 5.91 -13.57 -12.58
N PHE A 356 7.07 -13.07 -12.16
CA PHE A 356 8.34 -13.79 -12.02
C PHE A 356 8.80 -14.52 -13.29
N GLY A 357 8.34 -14.06 -14.46
CA GLY A 357 8.62 -14.67 -15.76
C GLY A 357 7.68 -15.81 -16.14
N GLU A 358 6.63 -16.11 -15.36
CA GLU A 358 5.60 -17.09 -15.75
C GLU A 358 4.59 -16.44 -16.70
N GLU A 359 4.70 -16.75 -17.99
CA GLU A 359 3.92 -16.13 -19.08
C GLU A 359 2.40 -16.29 -18.92
N LEU A 360 1.92 -17.34 -18.24
CA LEU A 360 0.49 -17.50 -17.96
C LEU A 360 -0.04 -16.43 -17.00
N LEU A 361 0.81 -15.86 -16.14
CA LEU A 361 0.43 -14.94 -15.07
C LEU A 361 0.51 -13.47 -15.48
N LYS A 362 0.15 -13.17 -16.74
CA LYS A 362 -0.13 -11.79 -17.20
C LYS A 362 -1.50 -11.29 -16.72
N HIS A 363 -2.40 -12.20 -16.35
CA HIS A 363 -3.75 -11.88 -15.89
C HIS A 363 -4.16 -12.80 -14.72
N PRO A 364 -5.02 -12.37 -13.77
CA PRO A 364 -5.44 -13.20 -12.63
C PRO A 364 -6.02 -14.57 -13.03
N SER A 365 -6.75 -14.64 -14.15
CA SER A 365 -7.31 -15.90 -14.66
C SER A 365 -6.24 -16.91 -15.08
N GLY A 366 -5.00 -16.47 -15.27
CA GLY A 366 -3.85 -17.32 -15.59
C GLY A 366 -3.54 -18.35 -14.51
N PHE A 367 -3.86 -18.07 -13.24
CA PHE A 367 -3.67 -19.03 -12.14
C PHE A 367 -4.45 -20.33 -12.36
N LYS A 368 -5.66 -20.25 -12.92
CA LYS A 368 -6.44 -21.44 -13.24
C LYS A 368 -5.75 -22.30 -14.32
N LEU A 369 -5.22 -21.67 -15.36
CA LEU A 369 -4.48 -22.35 -16.43
C LEU A 369 -3.17 -22.95 -15.90
N LEU A 370 -2.49 -22.24 -15.00
CA LEU A 370 -1.29 -22.73 -14.31
C LEU A 370 -1.61 -23.99 -13.49
N ASN A 371 -2.71 -23.98 -12.72
CA ASN A 371 -3.16 -25.15 -11.96
C ASN A 371 -3.43 -26.35 -12.88
N GLU A 372 -4.13 -26.15 -13.99
CA GLU A 372 -4.41 -27.21 -14.98
C GLU A 372 -3.13 -27.77 -15.59
N LYS A 373 -2.17 -26.90 -15.95
CA LYS A 373 -0.85 -27.28 -16.48
C LYS A 373 -0.06 -28.11 -15.46
N VAL A 374 0.06 -27.63 -14.23
CA VAL A 374 0.78 -28.30 -13.14
C VAL A 374 0.14 -29.65 -12.83
N ARG A 375 -1.19 -29.71 -12.67
CA ARG A 375 -1.90 -30.99 -12.43
C ARG A 375 -1.61 -32.01 -13.53
N LYS A 376 -1.72 -31.60 -14.80
CA LYS A 376 -1.43 -32.49 -15.94
C LYS A 376 0.00 -33.03 -15.85
N ARG A 377 0.98 -32.16 -15.65
CA ARG A 377 2.39 -32.55 -15.55
C ARG A 377 2.66 -33.45 -14.35
N SER A 378 2.05 -33.15 -13.20
CA SER A 378 2.15 -33.99 -12.01
C SER A 378 1.66 -35.40 -12.27
N PHE A 379 0.51 -35.58 -12.94
CA PHE A 379 0.01 -36.91 -13.30
C PHE A 379 0.94 -37.66 -14.28
N GLU A 380 1.52 -36.98 -15.26
CA GLU A 380 2.53 -37.58 -16.15
C GLU A 380 3.77 -38.08 -15.39
N LEU A 381 4.24 -37.32 -14.39
CA LEU A 381 5.38 -37.71 -13.55
C LEU A 381 5.02 -38.86 -12.62
N VAL A 382 3.82 -38.85 -12.06
CA VAL A 382 3.29 -39.96 -11.26
C VAL A 382 3.23 -41.25 -12.07
N ASP A 383 2.73 -41.20 -13.31
CA ASP A 383 2.69 -42.37 -14.20
C ASP A 383 4.11 -42.91 -14.48
N LYS A 384 5.10 -42.04 -14.64
CA LYS A 384 6.51 -42.45 -14.81
C LYS A 384 7.06 -43.14 -13.55
N ILE A 385 6.77 -42.60 -12.37
CA ILE A 385 7.17 -43.19 -11.08
C ILE A 385 6.56 -44.58 -10.92
N VAL A 386 5.24 -44.71 -11.09
CA VAL A 386 4.52 -45.97 -10.85
C VAL A 386 4.86 -47.02 -11.90
N SER A 387 5.00 -46.64 -13.18
CA SER A 387 5.34 -47.57 -14.25
C SER A 387 6.82 -47.97 -14.28
N ARG A 388 7.69 -47.26 -13.56
CA ARG A 388 9.16 -47.39 -13.59
C ARG A 388 9.77 -47.30 -15.00
N LYS A 389 9.11 -46.56 -15.91
CA LYS A 389 9.59 -46.33 -17.28
C LYS A 389 10.34 -44.99 -17.36
N CYS A 390 11.49 -44.90 -16.72
CA CYS A 390 12.34 -43.71 -16.78
C CYS A 390 13.81 -44.09 -16.63
N ASP A 391 14.69 -43.37 -17.33
CA ASP A 391 16.15 -43.53 -17.22
C ASP A 391 16.74 -42.79 -16.00
N LYS A 392 15.91 -42.04 -15.25
CA LYS A 392 16.29 -41.33 -14.02
C LYS A 392 16.04 -42.19 -12.78
N LYS A 393 16.76 -41.91 -11.69
CA LYS A 393 16.50 -42.52 -10.36
C LYS A 393 15.10 -42.11 -9.90
N VAL A 394 14.40 -42.99 -9.19
CA VAL A 394 13.02 -42.70 -8.74
C VAL A 394 12.96 -41.41 -7.92
N VAL A 395 13.92 -41.17 -7.03
CA VAL A 395 14.00 -39.94 -6.21
C VAL A 395 14.16 -38.66 -7.06
N GLU A 396 14.82 -38.72 -8.22
CA GLU A 396 14.96 -37.57 -9.12
C GLU A 396 13.62 -37.19 -9.75
N VAL A 397 12.81 -38.20 -10.11
CA VAL A 397 11.47 -37.99 -10.66
C VAL A 397 10.50 -37.49 -9.59
N PHE A 398 10.65 -37.94 -8.33
CA PHE A 398 9.93 -37.37 -7.19
C PHE A 398 10.28 -35.90 -6.94
N ASP A 399 11.57 -35.53 -7.03
CA ASP A 399 11.96 -34.13 -6.93
C ASP A 399 11.50 -33.31 -8.14
N ASP A 400 11.44 -33.88 -9.35
CA ASP A 400 10.80 -33.24 -10.52
C ASP A 400 9.31 -32.95 -10.25
N LEU A 401 8.59 -33.89 -9.63
CA LEU A 401 7.20 -33.73 -9.22
C LEU A 401 7.04 -32.64 -8.14
N SER A 402 7.90 -32.66 -7.12
CA SER A 402 7.93 -31.63 -6.08
C SER A 402 8.24 -30.25 -6.67
N ASN A 403 9.21 -30.15 -7.59
CA ASN A 403 9.56 -28.89 -8.25
C ASN A 403 8.41 -28.31 -9.08
N GLU A 404 7.71 -29.14 -9.85
CA GLU A 404 6.57 -28.69 -10.65
C GLU A 404 5.46 -28.07 -9.77
N ILE A 405 5.13 -28.72 -8.64
CA ILE A 405 4.09 -28.24 -7.74
C ILE A 405 4.57 -27.02 -6.94
N CYS A 406 5.75 -27.11 -6.30
CA CYS A 406 6.25 -26.06 -5.42
C CYS A 406 6.58 -24.77 -6.18
N SER A 407 7.12 -24.83 -7.39
CA SER A 407 7.40 -23.61 -8.18
C SER A 407 6.14 -22.80 -8.51
N ALA A 408 4.97 -23.45 -8.58
CA ALA A 408 3.69 -22.78 -8.75
C ALA A 408 3.04 -22.40 -7.40
N ALA A 409 3.10 -23.29 -6.41
CA ALA A 409 2.53 -23.07 -5.08
C ALA A 409 3.26 -21.94 -4.34
N ASP A 410 4.58 -21.98 -4.25
CA ASP A 410 5.40 -20.96 -3.59
C ASP A 410 5.19 -19.56 -4.23
N LEU A 411 5.06 -19.52 -5.56
CA LEU A 411 4.69 -18.32 -6.30
C LEU A 411 3.30 -17.82 -5.89
N ALA A 412 2.28 -18.68 -5.89
CA ALA A 412 0.93 -18.32 -5.50
C ALA A 412 0.86 -17.86 -4.03
N GLU A 413 1.65 -18.46 -3.14
CA GLU A 413 1.81 -18.04 -1.74
C GLU A 413 2.33 -16.61 -1.64
N CYS A 414 3.37 -16.29 -2.41
CA CYS A 414 3.90 -14.93 -2.44
C CYS A 414 2.85 -13.94 -2.98
N VAL A 415 2.21 -14.26 -4.11
CA VAL A 415 1.23 -13.36 -4.77
C VAL A 415 0.00 -13.13 -3.89
N ARG A 416 -0.53 -14.15 -3.21
CA ARG A 416 -1.74 -13.98 -2.39
C ARG A 416 -1.52 -13.04 -1.20
N ASN A 417 -0.31 -13.00 -0.66
CA ASN A 417 0.03 -12.15 0.50
C ASN A 417 0.57 -10.76 0.11
N MET A 418 1.13 -10.63 -1.09
CA MET A 418 1.89 -9.43 -1.48
C MET A 418 1.24 -8.61 -2.59
N HIS A 419 0.50 -9.21 -3.53
CA HIS A 419 0.17 -8.51 -4.78
C HIS A 419 -0.64 -7.22 -4.57
N SER A 420 -0.27 -6.15 -5.27
CA SER A 420 -0.91 -4.83 -5.11
C SER A 420 -2.39 -4.79 -5.54
N ILE A 421 -2.76 -5.65 -6.49
CA ILE A 421 -4.11 -5.79 -7.06
C ILE A 421 -4.82 -7.00 -6.43
N LYS A 422 -6.02 -6.78 -5.86
CA LYS A 422 -6.77 -7.80 -5.09
C LYS A 422 -7.20 -9.02 -5.92
N GLU A 423 -7.46 -8.83 -7.21
CA GLU A 423 -7.92 -9.88 -8.12
C GLU A 423 -6.84 -10.97 -8.28
N PHE A 424 -5.57 -10.56 -8.38
CA PHE A 424 -4.44 -11.49 -8.37
C PHE A 424 -4.32 -12.19 -7.01
N SER A 425 -4.45 -11.46 -5.90
CA SER A 425 -4.39 -12.07 -4.57
C SER A 425 -5.49 -13.11 -4.35
N ALA A 426 -6.71 -12.82 -4.81
CA ALA A 426 -7.86 -13.72 -4.72
C ALA A 426 -7.69 -14.97 -5.61
N ALA A 427 -7.22 -14.79 -6.84
CA ALA A 427 -6.93 -15.90 -7.75
C ALA A 427 -5.80 -16.80 -7.22
N ALA A 428 -4.74 -16.20 -6.67
CA ALA A 428 -3.66 -16.92 -6.03
C ALA A 428 -4.11 -17.66 -4.75
N GLN A 429 -5.02 -17.07 -3.97
CA GLN A 429 -5.62 -17.73 -2.80
C GLN A 429 -6.46 -18.97 -3.20
N GLU A 430 -7.20 -18.90 -4.31
CA GLU A 430 -7.91 -20.05 -4.85
C GLU A 430 -6.94 -21.12 -5.37
N SER A 431 -5.92 -20.70 -6.11
CA SER A 431 -4.88 -21.58 -6.63
C SER A 431 -4.12 -22.30 -5.52
N MET A 432 -3.83 -21.62 -4.41
CA MET A 432 -3.21 -22.24 -3.23
C MET A 432 -4.07 -23.35 -2.61
N ARG A 433 -5.39 -23.16 -2.51
CA ARG A 433 -6.28 -24.23 -2.02
C ARG A 433 -6.18 -25.49 -2.89
N ASP A 434 -6.20 -25.30 -4.20
CA ASP A 434 -6.07 -26.39 -5.17
C ASP A 434 -4.73 -27.13 -5.03
N PHE A 435 -3.62 -26.41 -4.82
CA PHE A 435 -2.30 -27.01 -4.63
C PHE A 435 -2.20 -27.77 -3.31
N THR A 436 -2.75 -27.24 -2.21
CA THR A 436 -2.82 -27.95 -0.93
C THR A 436 -3.57 -29.28 -1.11
N GLU A 437 -4.74 -29.26 -1.75
CA GLU A 437 -5.49 -30.49 -2.02
C GLU A 437 -4.69 -31.48 -2.89
N LEU A 438 -4.02 -31.00 -3.93
CA LEU A 438 -3.19 -31.82 -4.80
C LEU A 438 -2.06 -32.51 -4.02
N VAL A 439 -1.28 -31.76 -3.23
CA VAL A 439 -0.16 -32.29 -2.45
C VAL A 439 -0.64 -33.36 -1.47
N GLU A 440 -1.70 -33.10 -0.71
CA GLU A 440 -2.21 -34.07 0.27
C GLU A 440 -2.81 -35.32 -0.42
N SER A 441 -3.44 -35.14 -1.58
CA SER A 441 -3.92 -36.28 -2.39
C SER A 441 -2.77 -37.15 -2.91
N LEU A 442 -1.63 -36.55 -3.24
CA LEU A 442 -0.44 -37.29 -3.68
C LEU A 442 0.25 -37.97 -2.50
N ASN A 443 0.38 -37.29 -1.36
CA ASN A 443 1.03 -37.84 -0.16
C ASN A 443 0.22 -38.98 0.51
N THR A 444 -1.04 -39.16 0.15
CA THR A 444 -1.87 -40.28 0.63
C THR A 444 -1.86 -41.51 -0.29
N ARG A 445 -1.16 -41.43 -1.44
CA ARG A 445 -1.09 -42.52 -2.43
C ARG A 445 -0.08 -43.60 -2.03
N SER A 446 -0.60 -44.80 -1.79
CA SER A 446 0.22 -45.95 -1.37
C SER A 446 1.09 -46.52 -2.50
N ASP A 447 0.71 -46.33 -3.76
CA ASP A 447 1.51 -46.77 -4.92
C ASP A 447 2.77 -45.93 -5.11
N LEU A 448 2.68 -44.61 -4.94
CA LEU A 448 3.82 -43.70 -4.92
C LEU A 448 4.77 -44.02 -3.75
N TYR A 449 4.23 -44.15 -2.54
CA TYR A 449 5.03 -44.52 -1.36
C TYR A 449 5.79 -45.84 -1.58
N LYS A 450 5.09 -46.87 -2.08
CA LYS A 450 5.72 -48.15 -2.37
C LYS A 450 6.79 -48.04 -3.46
N ALA A 451 6.52 -47.31 -4.54
CA ALA A 451 7.50 -47.11 -5.61
C ALA A 451 8.81 -46.48 -5.09
N LEU A 452 8.71 -45.45 -4.24
CA LEU A 452 9.86 -44.80 -3.62
C LEU A 452 10.56 -45.70 -2.61
N LYS A 453 9.81 -46.38 -1.74
CA LYS A 453 10.37 -47.29 -0.73
C LYS A 453 11.13 -48.45 -1.36
N ASP A 454 10.52 -49.12 -2.33
CA ASP A 454 11.13 -50.21 -3.08
C ASP A 454 12.39 -49.71 -3.85
N SER A 455 12.41 -48.44 -4.29
CA SER A 455 13.57 -47.86 -4.98
C SER A 455 14.83 -47.78 -4.11
N LEU A 456 14.69 -47.57 -2.79
CA LEU A 456 15.82 -47.54 -1.85
C LEU A 456 16.59 -48.86 -1.82
N GLU A 457 15.91 -49.97 -2.09
CA GLU A 457 16.52 -51.29 -2.21
C GLU A 457 16.97 -51.57 -3.65
N THR A 458 16.08 -51.38 -4.64
CA THR A 458 16.36 -51.75 -6.03
C THR A 458 17.43 -50.87 -6.70
N GLU A 459 17.55 -49.61 -6.28
CA GLU A 459 18.52 -48.63 -6.81
C GLU A 459 19.67 -48.36 -5.83
N SER A 460 19.79 -49.10 -4.72
CA SER A 460 20.71 -48.81 -3.60
C SER A 460 22.16 -48.52 -4.01
N ASN A 461 22.67 -49.23 -5.03
CA ASN A 461 24.03 -49.06 -5.56
C ASN A 461 24.23 -47.78 -6.38
N LEU A 462 23.15 -47.12 -6.81
CA LEU A 462 23.15 -45.90 -7.61
C LEU A 462 22.87 -44.65 -6.75
N LEU A 463 22.31 -44.83 -5.56
CA LEU A 463 21.90 -43.73 -4.68
C LEU A 463 23.08 -43.20 -3.85
N SER A 464 23.36 -41.91 -4.02
CA SER A 464 24.21 -41.13 -3.11
C SER A 464 23.56 -40.91 -1.74
N ASP A 465 24.31 -40.42 -0.76
CA ASP A 465 23.75 -40.08 0.55
C ASP A 465 22.68 -38.99 0.48
N VAL A 466 22.84 -38.04 -0.46
CA VAL A 466 21.84 -36.98 -0.72
C VAL A 466 20.58 -37.57 -1.34
N ASP A 467 20.71 -38.54 -2.26
CA ASP A 467 19.58 -39.27 -2.84
C ASP A 467 18.79 -40.01 -1.75
N LYS A 468 19.50 -40.77 -0.90
CA LYS A 468 18.88 -41.52 0.20
C LYS A 468 18.18 -40.60 1.18
N ARG A 469 18.82 -39.52 1.60
CA ARG A 469 18.20 -38.55 2.51
C ARG A 469 16.96 -37.92 1.91
N THR A 470 17.02 -37.48 0.65
CA THR A 470 15.88 -36.84 -0.01
C THR A 470 14.72 -37.82 -0.16
N ALA A 471 15.00 -39.07 -0.52
CA ALA A 471 13.98 -40.13 -0.56
C ALA A 471 13.38 -40.40 0.83
N LEU A 472 14.19 -40.43 1.89
CA LEU A 472 13.71 -40.60 3.27
C LEU A 472 12.84 -39.43 3.73
N LEU A 473 13.16 -38.19 3.36
CA LEU A 473 12.32 -37.02 3.64
C LEU A 473 10.95 -37.14 2.96
N PHE A 474 10.91 -37.53 1.69
CA PHE A 474 9.64 -37.79 1.02
C PHE A 474 8.87 -38.92 1.69
N LEU A 475 9.52 -40.03 2.06
CA LEU A 475 8.84 -41.13 2.77
C LEU A 475 8.27 -40.68 4.12
N ASP A 476 8.98 -39.82 4.85
CA ASP A 476 8.49 -39.20 6.08
C ASP A 476 7.25 -38.33 5.80
N ASP A 477 7.23 -37.54 4.73
CA ASP A 477 6.05 -36.76 4.31
C ASP A 477 4.84 -37.68 4.03
N PHE A 478 5.03 -38.81 3.35
CA PHE A 478 3.96 -39.81 3.12
C PHE A 478 3.45 -40.41 4.44
N GLU A 479 4.35 -40.76 5.34
CA GLU A 479 4.01 -41.37 6.64
C GLU A 479 3.27 -40.35 7.53
N GLN A 480 3.74 -39.12 7.57
CA GLN A 480 3.09 -38.00 8.25
C GLN A 480 1.75 -37.60 7.62
N ALA A 481 1.52 -37.93 6.34
CA ALA A 481 0.24 -37.76 5.67
C ALA A 481 -0.71 -38.97 5.83
N GLY A 482 -0.28 -39.99 6.57
CA GLY A 482 -1.11 -41.17 6.84
C GLY A 482 -1.29 -42.07 5.62
N VAL A 483 -0.26 -42.25 4.79
CA VAL A 483 -0.31 -43.14 3.60
C VAL A 483 -0.76 -44.57 3.93
N ASN A 484 -0.50 -45.03 5.16
CA ASN A 484 -0.84 -46.36 5.66
C ASN A 484 -2.26 -46.46 6.24
N LEU A 485 -3.02 -45.36 6.26
CA LEU A 485 -4.39 -45.33 6.78
C LEU A 485 -5.38 -46.01 5.83
N ALA A 486 -6.53 -46.42 6.37
CA ALA A 486 -7.64 -46.88 5.55
C ALA A 486 -8.25 -45.72 4.73
N GLU A 487 -8.92 -46.02 3.61
CA GLU A 487 -9.40 -44.99 2.67
C GLU A 487 -10.33 -43.95 3.32
N ASN A 488 -11.21 -44.38 4.23
CA ASN A 488 -12.07 -43.48 5.00
C ASN A 488 -11.27 -42.55 5.92
N GLN A 489 -10.17 -43.02 6.50
CA GLN A 489 -9.27 -42.24 7.35
C GLN A 489 -8.42 -41.27 6.50
N LYS A 490 -8.01 -41.65 5.29
CA LYS A 490 -7.33 -40.74 4.35
C LYS A 490 -8.23 -39.56 3.95
N CYS A 491 -9.50 -39.82 3.64
CA CYS A 491 -10.49 -38.77 3.38
C CYS A 491 -10.62 -37.81 4.58
N GLU A 492 -10.64 -38.34 5.81
CA GLU A 492 -10.69 -37.52 7.02
C GLU A 492 -9.41 -36.71 7.24
N TYR A 493 -8.24 -37.27 6.94
CA TYR A 493 -6.97 -36.55 6.97
C TYR A 493 -6.98 -35.35 6.01
N VAL A 494 -7.39 -35.56 4.76
CA VAL A 494 -7.49 -34.49 3.75
C VAL A 494 -8.50 -33.42 4.19
N ARG A 495 -9.64 -33.83 4.75
CA ARG A 495 -10.65 -32.90 5.31
C ARG A 495 -10.06 -32.04 6.43
N LEU A 496 -9.33 -32.65 7.37
CA LEU A 496 -8.68 -31.95 8.48
C LEU A 496 -7.57 -30.99 8.00
N SER A 497 -6.73 -31.40 7.04
CA SER A 497 -5.68 -30.54 6.46
C SER A 497 -6.27 -29.29 5.80
N ASN A 498 -7.32 -29.45 4.99
CA ASN A 498 -8.04 -28.33 4.39
C ASN A 498 -8.66 -27.40 5.44
N GLU A 499 -9.21 -27.96 6.51
CA GLU A 499 -9.78 -27.17 7.60
C GLU A 499 -8.71 -26.38 8.37
N ILE A 500 -7.54 -26.97 8.63
CA ILE A 500 -6.38 -26.29 9.24
C ILE A 500 -5.96 -25.10 8.38
N PHE A 501 -5.86 -25.28 7.06
CA PHE A 501 -5.51 -24.20 6.13
C PHE A 501 -6.53 -23.04 6.16
N MET A 502 -7.82 -23.38 6.10
CA MET A 502 -8.91 -22.38 6.11
C MET A 502 -8.97 -21.61 7.43
N VAL A 503 -8.99 -22.32 8.57
CA VAL A 503 -9.10 -21.71 9.89
C VAL A 503 -7.83 -20.92 10.22
N GLY A 504 -6.65 -21.41 9.83
CA GLY A 504 -5.39 -20.67 9.94
C GLY A 504 -5.43 -19.34 9.18
N SER A 505 -5.87 -19.35 7.93
CA SER A 505 -6.03 -18.14 7.12
C SER A 505 -7.00 -17.14 7.76
N GLN A 506 -8.12 -17.62 8.29
CA GLN A 506 -9.11 -16.78 8.99
C GLN A 506 -8.58 -16.21 10.30
N PHE A 507 -7.80 -16.99 11.06
CA PHE A 507 -7.16 -16.52 12.28
C PHE A 507 -6.18 -15.39 11.98
N THR A 508 -5.24 -15.60 11.05
CA THR A 508 -4.26 -14.59 10.63
C THR A 508 -4.93 -13.30 10.16
N TYR A 509 -5.93 -13.41 9.27
CA TYR A 509 -6.68 -12.24 8.82
C TYR A 509 -7.33 -11.47 9.98
N GLY A 510 -7.92 -12.18 10.94
CA GLY A 510 -8.57 -11.55 12.09
C GLY A 510 -7.60 -10.93 13.10
N ALA A 511 -6.42 -11.53 13.26
CA ALA A 511 -5.33 -11.05 14.12
C ALA A 511 -4.75 -9.70 13.66
N GLU A 512 -4.82 -9.40 12.36
CA GLU A 512 -4.31 -8.15 11.75
C GLU A 512 -5.36 -7.04 11.69
N LEU A 513 -6.64 -7.34 11.98
CA LEU A 513 -7.70 -6.33 11.91
C LEU A 513 -7.51 -5.25 12.99
N PRO A 514 -7.63 -3.96 12.61
CA PRO A 514 -7.54 -2.87 13.57
C PRO A 514 -8.73 -2.85 14.53
N VAL A 515 -8.50 -2.44 15.78
CA VAL A 515 -9.57 -2.29 16.77
C VAL A 515 -10.27 -0.93 16.58
N THR A 516 -11.59 -0.96 16.42
CA THR A 516 -12.39 0.26 16.33
C THR A 516 -12.77 0.75 17.72
N VAL A 517 -12.33 1.97 18.03
CA VAL A 517 -12.51 2.62 19.34
C VAL A 517 -13.71 3.57 19.28
N ALA A 518 -14.63 3.46 20.24
CA ALA A 518 -15.78 4.36 20.35
C ALA A 518 -15.36 5.85 20.47
N PRO A 519 -16.14 6.82 19.94
CA PRO A 519 -15.72 8.23 19.91
C PRO A 519 -15.40 8.81 21.29
N PHE A 520 -16.16 8.38 22.31
CA PHE A 520 -15.95 8.77 23.70
C PHE A 520 -14.53 8.40 24.19
N TYR A 521 -14.13 7.14 24.04
CA TYR A 521 -12.82 6.67 24.48
C TYR A 521 -11.67 7.23 23.62
N SER A 522 -11.88 7.40 22.32
CA SER A 522 -10.91 8.06 21.44
C SER A 522 -10.59 9.47 21.92
N LYS A 523 -11.61 10.24 22.36
CA LYS A 523 -11.41 11.58 22.93
C LYS A 523 -10.81 11.54 24.34
N MET A 524 -11.28 10.63 25.19
CA MET A 524 -10.83 10.49 26.59
C MET A 524 -9.34 10.16 26.68
N TYR A 525 -8.89 9.17 25.92
CA TYR A 525 -7.50 8.68 25.92
C TYR A 525 -6.64 9.28 24.79
N ARG A 526 -7.19 10.21 24.00
CA ARG A 526 -6.51 10.89 22.87
C ARG A 526 -5.90 9.91 21.86
N VAL A 527 -6.58 8.81 21.60
CA VAL A 527 -6.15 7.79 20.65
C VAL A 527 -6.93 7.86 19.33
N LYS A 528 -6.38 7.26 18.28
CA LYS A 528 -7.05 7.14 16.98
C LYS A 528 -8.30 6.27 17.08
N ARG A 529 -9.29 6.53 16.21
CA ARG A 529 -10.53 5.74 16.08
C ARG A 529 -10.29 4.29 15.66
N HIS A 530 -9.19 4.04 14.95
CA HIS A 530 -8.73 2.71 14.58
C HIS A 530 -7.34 2.51 15.14
N LEU A 531 -7.20 1.54 16.05
CA LEU A 531 -5.93 1.15 16.62
C LEU A 531 -5.36 -0.02 15.83
N ASN A 532 -4.26 0.23 15.12
CA ASN A 532 -3.49 -0.83 14.47
C ASN A 532 -2.52 -1.51 15.45
N ASN A 533 -2.15 -0.83 16.54
CA ASN A 533 -1.24 -1.27 17.58
C ASN A 533 -1.60 -0.60 18.92
N PRO A 534 -1.16 -1.13 20.08
CA PRO A 534 -1.24 -0.43 21.36
C PRO A 534 -0.47 0.89 21.33
N ASN A 535 -0.90 1.87 22.12
CA ASN A 535 -0.16 3.12 22.30
C ASN A 535 0.91 2.96 23.40
N ALA A 536 1.88 2.08 23.13
CA ALA A 536 2.86 1.64 24.12
C ALA A 536 3.80 2.75 24.62
N PHE A 537 3.91 3.87 23.90
CA PHE A 537 4.78 4.99 24.22
C PHE A 537 4.04 6.22 24.78
N ALA A 538 2.74 6.12 25.07
CA ALA A 538 2.01 7.25 25.66
C ALA A 538 2.59 7.61 27.04
N VAL A 539 2.81 8.89 27.31
CA VAL A 539 3.33 9.33 28.63
C VAL A 539 2.32 9.05 29.75
N ASP A 540 1.03 9.25 29.45
CA ASP A 540 -0.05 8.93 30.38
C ASP A 540 -0.24 7.41 30.53
N ARG A 541 -0.01 6.91 31.74
CA ARG A 541 -0.11 5.48 32.06
C ARG A 541 -1.51 4.92 31.87
N ALA A 542 -2.55 5.69 32.19
CA ALA A 542 -3.92 5.25 31.99
C ALA A 542 -4.23 5.03 30.49
N THR A 543 -3.75 5.92 29.62
CA THR A 543 -3.82 5.76 28.17
C THR A 543 -3.07 4.52 27.68
N ARG A 544 -1.85 4.26 28.18
CA ARG A 544 -1.09 3.04 27.81
C ARG A 544 -1.87 1.78 28.18
N GLN A 545 -2.23 1.63 29.46
CA GLN A 545 -2.97 0.48 30.00
C GLN A 545 -4.28 0.25 29.24
N TRP A 546 -5.08 1.30 29.08
CA TRP A 546 -6.35 1.21 28.38
C TRP A 546 -6.16 0.82 26.90
N SER A 547 -5.18 1.41 26.21
CA SER A 547 -4.93 1.09 24.80
C SER A 547 -4.45 -0.34 24.61
N TYR A 548 -3.61 -0.84 25.52
CA TYR A 548 -3.12 -2.22 25.53
C TYR A 548 -4.26 -3.21 25.78
N ALA A 549 -5.03 -3.00 26.85
CA ALA A 549 -6.17 -3.84 27.20
C ALA A 549 -7.27 -3.83 26.14
N THR A 550 -7.45 -2.71 25.42
CA THR A 550 -8.41 -2.59 24.32
C THR A 550 -7.91 -3.27 23.04
N TYR A 551 -6.63 -3.09 22.69
CA TYR A 551 -6.07 -3.68 21.47
C TYR A 551 -5.99 -5.22 21.57
N TYR A 552 -5.56 -5.71 22.74
CA TYR A 552 -5.49 -7.13 23.06
C TYR A 552 -6.71 -7.63 23.82
N SER A 553 -7.87 -6.98 23.71
CA SER A 553 -9.07 -7.46 24.41
C SER A 553 -9.42 -8.89 23.97
N TYR A 554 -9.87 -9.72 24.90
CA TYR A 554 -10.42 -11.03 24.56
C TYR A 554 -11.47 -10.93 23.44
N ASN A 555 -11.32 -11.79 22.43
CA ASN A 555 -12.17 -11.84 21.25
C ASN A 555 -12.68 -13.26 21.07
N GLU A 556 -14.00 -13.44 21.21
CA GLU A 556 -14.63 -14.76 21.18
C GLU A 556 -14.49 -15.46 19.82
N GLU A 557 -14.52 -14.71 18.72
CA GLU A 557 -14.34 -15.25 17.37
C GLU A 557 -12.89 -15.70 17.13
N GLN A 558 -11.90 -14.97 17.66
CA GLN A 558 -10.51 -15.41 17.61
C GLN A 558 -10.27 -16.64 18.49
N GLU A 559 -10.87 -16.71 19.68
CA GLU A 559 -10.79 -17.91 20.52
C GLU A 559 -11.36 -19.13 19.79
N LYS A 560 -12.54 -19.00 19.18
CA LYS A 560 -13.16 -20.09 18.41
C LYS A 560 -12.26 -20.55 17.28
N ARG A 561 -11.65 -19.63 16.53
CA ARG A 561 -10.71 -19.95 15.44
C ARG A 561 -9.47 -20.65 15.96
N LEU A 562 -8.82 -20.12 17.00
CA LEU A 562 -7.62 -20.71 17.57
C LEU A 562 -7.89 -22.10 18.17
N ARG A 563 -8.97 -22.24 18.93
CA ARG A 563 -9.41 -23.53 19.48
C ARG A 563 -9.68 -24.54 18.38
N ARG A 564 -10.32 -24.12 17.28
CA ARG A 564 -10.60 -24.99 16.13
C ARG A 564 -9.31 -25.40 15.43
N LEU A 565 -8.37 -24.48 15.22
CA LEU A 565 -7.05 -24.77 14.65
C LEU A 565 -6.30 -25.82 15.48
N ILE A 566 -6.20 -25.62 16.80
CA ILE A 566 -5.55 -26.55 17.73
C ILE A 566 -6.25 -27.92 17.69
N THR A 567 -7.59 -27.92 17.71
CA THR A 567 -8.39 -29.15 17.67
C THR A 567 -8.14 -29.95 16.40
N CYS A 568 -8.23 -29.32 15.22
CA CYS A 568 -8.01 -30.01 13.95
C CYS A 568 -6.58 -30.55 13.84
N ARG A 569 -5.59 -29.80 14.32
CA ARG A 569 -4.19 -30.25 14.40
C ARG A 569 -4.00 -31.45 15.33
N HIS A 570 -4.62 -31.42 16.49
CA HIS A 570 -4.55 -32.51 17.46
C HIS A 570 -5.20 -33.79 16.92
N LEU A 571 -6.41 -33.69 16.36
CA LEU A 571 -7.11 -34.81 15.74
C LEU A 571 -6.33 -35.38 14.54
N LEU A 572 -5.75 -34.51 13.71
CA LEU A 572 -4.91 -34.93 12.58
C LEU A 572 -3.69 -35.72 13.07
N ALA A 573 -3.01 -35.22 14.11
CA ALA A 573 -1.86 -35.92 14.68
C ALA A 573 -2.24 -37.30 15.23
N GLN A 574 -3.34 -37.40 15.99
CA GLN A 574 -3.86 -38.67 16.52
C GLN A 574 -4.24 -39.65 15.41
N LEU A 575 -4.88 -39.16 14.34
CA LEU A 575 -5.25 -39.96 13.18
C LEU A 575 -4.03 -40.61 12.53
N THR A 576 -2.90 -39.89 12.49
CA THR A 576 -1.62 -40.37 11.94
C THR A 576 -0.74 -41.12 12.94
N GLY A 577 -1.21 -41.37 14.16
CA GLY A 577 -0.50 -42.18 15.17
C GLY A 577 0.39 -41.40 16.14
N PHE A 578 0.35 -40.07 16.14
CA PHE A 578 1.10 -39.23 17.08
C PHE A 578 0.26 -38.86 18.31
N GLN A 579 0.89 -38.69 19.46
CA GLN A 579 0.21 -38.29 20.70
C GLN A 579 -0.40 -36.88 20.61
N SER A 580 0.30 -35.94 19.97
CA SER A 580 -0.19 -34.58 19.73
C SER A 580 0.49 -33.97 18.50
N TYR A 581 0.00 -32.80 18.08
CA TYR A 581 0.60 -32.08 16.96
C TYR A 581 2.03 -31.65 17.25
N ALA A 582 2.35 -31.29 18.50
CA ALA A 582 3.72 -30.96 18.89
C ALA A 582 4.68 -32.16 18.72
N HIS A 583 4.25 -33.39 19.05
CA HIS A 583 5.07 -34.60 18.84
C HIS A 583 5.33 -34.85 17.36
N ARG A 584 4.31 -34.66 16.50
CA ARG A 584 4.46 -34.75 15.05
C ARG A 584 5.42 -33.69 14.51
N ALA A 585 5.34 -32.46 15.01
CA ALA A 585 6.10 -31.33 14.49
C ALA A 585 7.63 -31.41 14.71
N GLN A 586 8.12 -32.19 15.68
CA GLN A 586 9.55 -32.21 16.06
C GLN A 586 10.42 -33.23 15.31
N GLN A 587 9.83 -34.14 14.53
CA GLN A 587 10.51 -35.35 14.02
C GLN A 587 11.79 -35.07 13.20
N THR A 588 11.90 -33.87 12.62
CA THR A 588 13.07 -33.41 11.83
C THR A 588 13.73 -32.15 12.38
N SER A 589 13.36 -31.68 13.57
CA SER A 589 13.99 -30.51 14.21
C SER A 589 15.34 -30.86 14.84
N LEU A 590 16.13 -29.86 15.21
CA LEU A 590 17.39 -30.04 15.90
C LEU A 590 17.20 -30.68 17.28
N LEU A 591 16.12 -30.32 17.99
CA LEU A 591 15.81 -30.89 19.31
C LEU A 591 15.12 -32.25 19.22
N GLY A 592 14.49 -32.58 18.08
CA GLY A 592 14.03 -33.92 17.71
C GLY A 592 12.78 -34.46 18.44
N SER A 593 12.42 -33.92 19.62
CA SER A 593 11.23 -34.36 20.36
C SER A 593 10.54 -33.21 21.13
N TYR A 594 9.27 -33.42 21.49
CA TYR A 594 8.49 -32.50 22.30
C TYR A 594 9.13 -32.29 23.68
N GLU A 595 9.60 -33.37 24.31
CA GLU A 595 10.24 -33.34 25.63
C GLU A 595 11.54 -32.52 25.60
N ASN A 596 12.39 -32.73 24.60
CA ASN A 596 13.63 -31.95 24.47
C ASN A 596 13.36 -30.46 24.23
N ALA A 597 12.33 -30.13 23.43
CA ALA A 597 11.93 -28.74 23.21
C ALA A 597 11.34 -28.11 24.48
N HIS A 598 10.52 -28.85 25.22
CA HIS A 598 9.98 -28.41 26.50
C HIS A 598 11.11 -28.19 27.53
N ASP A 599 11.99 -29.17 27.70
CA ASP A 599 13.11 -29.10 28.65
C ASP A 599 14.08 -27.97 28.31
N PHE A 600 14.34 -27.73 27.01
CA PHE A 600 15.11 -26.57 26.57
C PHE A 600 14.46 -25.25 27.00
N LEU A 601 13.15 -25.08 26.80
CA LEU A 601 12.45 -23.85 27.19
C LEU A 601 12.42 -23.65 28.71
N ILE A 602 12.19 -24.71 29.48
CA ILE A 602 12.25 -24.65 30.95
C ILE A 602 13.65 -24.28 31.42
N GLU A 603 14.69 -24.85 30.81
CA GLU A 603 16.07 -24.56 31.14
C GLU A 603 16.46 -23.12 30.78
N VAL A 604 16.01 -22.59 29.63
CA VAL A 604 16.20 -21.18 29.26
C VAL A 604 15.52 -20.25 30.25
N ILE A 605 14.26 -20.51 30.60
CA ILE A 605 13.51 -19.72 31.60
C ILE A 605 14.28 -19.71 32.91
N ARG A 606 14.63 -20.89 33.43
CA ARG A 606 15.34 -21.05 34.70
C ARG A 606 16.69 -20.34 34.71
N SER A 607 17.46 -20.46 33.62
CA SER A 607 18.82 -19.91 33.52
C SER A 607 18.86 -18.40 33.29
N CYS A 608 17.88 -17.83 32.59
CA CYS A 608 17.84 -16.39 32.29
C CYS A 608 17.02 -15.58 33.32
N GLN A 609 16.25 -16.25 34.19
CA GLN A 609 15.45 -15.61 35.25
C GLN A 609 16.24 -14.59 36.09
N PRO A 610 17.44 -14.91 36.61
CA PRO A 610 18.15 -13.98 37.49
C PRO A 610 18.53 -12.67 36.79
N ALA A 611 18.93 -12.74 35.52
CA ALA A 611 19.29 -11.59 34.71
C ALA A 611 18.05 -10.72 34.39
N ALA A 612 16.91 -11.34 34.07
CA ALA A 612 15.65 -10.65 33.84
C ALA A 612 15.10 -9.99 35.12
N GLU A 613 15.27 -10.61 36.29
CA GLU A 613 14.86 -10.01 37.57
C GLU A 613 15.68 -8.77 37.92
N GLN A 614 16.97 -8.75 37.58
CA GLN A 614 17.81 -7.54 37.72
C GLN A 614 17.31 -6.42 36.79
N GLU A 615 16.99 -6.75 35.54
CA GLU A 615 16.43 -5.80 34.57
C GLU A 615 15.06 -5.26 35.02
N LEU A 616 14.18 -6.11 35.55
CA LEU A 616 12.90 -5.71 36.13
C LEU A 616 13.07 -4.81 37.34
N ALA A 617 14.07 -5.03 38.18
CA ALA A 617 14.37 -4.16 39.31
C ALA A 617 14.76 -2.75 38.85
N VAL A 618 15.52 -2.63 37.76
CA VAL A 618 15.83 -1.34 37.12
C VAL A 618 14.56 -0.66 36.60
N LEU A 619 13.68 -1.39 35.92
CA LEU A 619 12.41 -0.82 35.43
C LEU A 619 11.46 -0.41 36.57
N ALA A 620 11.47 -1.16 37.68
CA ALA A 620 10.69 -0.81 38.86
C ALA A 620 11.20 0.48 39.54
N ASP A 621 12.51 0.71 39.53
CA ASP A 621 13.11 1.96 39.99
C ASP A 621 12.72 3.13 39.07
N VAL A 622 12.86 2.96 37.75
CA VAL A 622 12.42 3.96 36.76
C VAL A 622 10.93 4.29 36.93
N LEU A 623 10.07 3.29 37.14
CA LEU A 623 8.65 3.49 37.42
C LEU A 623 8.43 4.32 38.68
N ALA A 624 9.19 4.06 39.75
CA ALA A 624 9.07 4.78 41.02
C ALA A 624 9.50 6.25 40.92
N GLN A 625 10.36 6.60 39.96
CA GLN A 625 10.78 7.99 39.71
C GLN A 625 9.68 8.79 38.98
N VAL A 626 8.93 8.15 38.07
CA VAL A 626 7.90 8.83 37.26
C VAL A 626 6.49 8.76 37.84
N GLU A 627 6.20 7.79 38.70
CA GLU A 627 4.89 7.64 39.34
C GLU A 627 4.92 8.08 40.81
N SER A 628 3.98 8.94 41.19
CA SER A 628 3.86 9.49 42.55
C SER A 628 3.61 8.45 43.66
N LYS A 629 3.22 7.22 43.31
CA LYS A 629 2.95 6.12 44.25
C LYS A 629 3.68 4.88 43.78
N ARG A 630 4.25 4.13 44.73
CA ARG A 630 4.80 2.80 44.44
C ARG A 630 3.67 1.89 43.98
N GLN A 631 3.73 1.48 42.71
CA GLN A 631 2.74 0.63 42.08
C GLN A 631 3.40 -0.62 41.52
N HIS A 632 2.58 -1.64 41.24
CA HIS A 632 3.05 -2.82 40.53
C HIS A 632 3.37 -2.48 39.08
N LEU A 633 4.34 -3.20 38.52
CA LEU A 633 4.65 -3.19 37.10
C LEU A 633 3.56 -3.96 36.34
N TYR A 634 3.05 -3.41 35.24
CA TYR A 634 2.14 -4.11 34.34
C TYR A 634 2.83 -4.43 33.01
N GLU A 635 2.33 -5.42 32.29
CA GLU A 635 2.81 -5.75 30.93
C GLU A 635 2.83 -4.53 29.98
N SER A 636 1.82 -3.66 30.13
CA SER A 636 1.65 -2.43 29.36
C SER A 636 2.65 -1.32 29.71
N ASP A 637 3.39 -1.45 30.81
CA ASP A 637 4.43 -0.50 31.22
C ASP A 637 5.81 -0.82 30.62
N LEU A 638 6.10 -2.09 30.34
CA LEU A 638 7.45 -2.57 29.99
C LEU A 638 8.06 -1.78 28.83
N THR A 639 7.36 -1.69 27.69
CA THR A 639 7.86 -1.00 26.50
C THR A 639 8.16 0.48 26.76
N TYR A 640 7.31 1.17 27.50
CA TYR A 640 7.50 2.59 27.84
C TYR A 640 8.69 2.79 28.75
N LEU A 641 8.82 1.97 29.81
CA LEU A 641 9.90 2.10 30.77
C LEU A 641 11.25 1.73 30.16
N CYS A 642 11.31 0.71 29.29
CA CYS A 642 12.51 0.40 28.52
C CYS A 642 12.92 1.56 27.61
N MET A 643 11.97 2.19 26.92
CA MET A 643 12.23 3.39 26.10
C MET A 643 12.78 4.52 26.96
N LEU A 644 12.13 4.81 28.09
CA LEU A 644 12.52 5.90 28.98
C LEU A 644 13.91 5.68 29.58
N TYR A 645 14.24 4.46 29.98
CA TYR A 645 15.59 4.10 30.38
C TYR A 645 16.58 4.34 29.24
N ARG A 646 16.29 3.84 28.03
CA ARG A 646 17.18 3.96 26.86
C ARG A 646 17.45 5.44 26.52
N GLU A 647 16.43 6.29 26.56
CA GLU A 647 16.58 7.73 26.29
C GLU A 647 17.45 8.44 27.33
N ASN A 648 17.31 8.10 28.62
CA ASN A 648 18.10 8.72 29.68
C ASN A 648 19.52 8.15 29.80
N ALA A 649 19.72 6.86 29.52
CA ALA A 649 21.01 6.20 29.59
C ALA A 649 21.92 6.53 28.40
N PHE A 650 21.34 6.65 27.19
CA PHE A 650 22.09 6.74 25.93
C PHE A 650 21.79 8.00 25.12
N GLY A 651 20.83 8.84 25.55
CA GLY A 651 20.36 9.99 24.80
C GLY A 651 19.41 9.63 23.65
N GLN A 652 18.98 10.64 22.89
CA GLN A 652 18.08 10.44 21.76
C GLN A 652 18.85 9.94 20.52
N LEU A 653 18.82 8.63 20.28
CA LEU A 653 19.53 7.99 19.17
C LEU A 653 18.83 8.14 17.80
N GLN A 654 17.64 8.75 17.74
CA GLN A 654 16.88 8.91 16.48
C GLN A 654 17.63 9.69 15.40
N HIS A 655 18.52 10.61 15.79
CA HIS A 655 19.34 11.37 14.86
C HIS A 655 20.36 10.50 14.09
N LEU A 656 20.64 9.28 14.57
CA LEU A 656 21.55 8.33 13.92
C LEU A 656 20.92 7.67 12.69
N SER A 657 19.60 7.75 12.50
CA SER A 657 18.92 7.28 11.28
C SER A 657 19.51 7.89 9.99
N ARG A 658 20.17 9.05 10.09
CA ARG A 658 20.90 9.70 8.97
C ARG A 658 22.03 8.86 8.38
N TYR A 659 22.55 7.86 9.11
CA TYR A 659 23.60 6.95 8.65
C TYR A 659 23.05 5.70 7.95
N PHE A 660 21.75 5.44 8.07
CA PHE A 660 21.09 4.21 7.60
C PHE A 660 20.20 4.49 6.39
N SER A 661 20.77 5.09 5.33
CA SER A 661 20.07 5.14 4.04
C SER A 661 19.96 3.72 3.46
N PHE A 662 18.87 3.41 2.77
CA PHE A 662 18.68 2.08 2.18
C PHE A 662 19.83 1.71 1.23
N SER A 663 20.33 2.66 0.44
CA SER A 663 21.49 2.45 -0.44
C SER A 663 22.76 2.09 0.34
N ASN A 664 23.03 2.76 1.47
CA ASN A 664 24.19 2.43 2.31
C ASN A 664 24.06 1.05 2.94
N LEU A 665 22.86 0.67 3.39
CA LEU A 665 22.60 -0.66 3.95
C LEU A 665 22.80 -1.76 2.90
N LEU A 666 22.28 -1.58 1.69
CA LEU A 666 22.44 -2.54 0.61
C LEU A 666 23.91 -2.69 0.19
N ASN A 667 24.62 -1.57 0.00
CA ASN A 667 26.05 -1.57 -0.34
C ASN A 667 26.90 -2.16 0.79
N GLY A 668 26.53 -1.89 2.05
CA GLY A 668 27.18 -2.44 3.24
C GLY A 668 26.99 -3.96 3.33
N PHE A 669 25.78 -4.45 3.04
CA PHE A 669 25.52 -5.89 3.00
C PHE A 669 26.28 -6.57 1.84
N GLU A 670 26.32 -5.96 0.65
CA GLU A 670 27.13 -6.44 -0.47
C GLU A 670 28.62 -6.50 -0.09
N LEU A 671 29.15 -5.50 0.63
CA LEU A 671 30.53 -5.51 1.09
C LEU A 671 30.84 -6.72 1.97
N ILE A 672 29.92 -7.08 2.87
CA ILE A 672 30.03 -8.25 3.75
C ILE A 672 30.02 -9.53 2.90
N THR A 673 29.03 -9.72 2.04
CA THR A 673 28.91 -10.95 1.23
C THR A 673 30.04 -11.09 0.20
N LYS A 674 30.58 -9.98 -0.30
CA LYS A 674 31.78 -9.95 -1.14
C LYS A 674 33.00 -10.43 -0.37
N ARG A 675 33.24 -9.94 0.86
CA ARG A 675 34.40 -10.32 1.67
C ARG A 675 34.30 -11.78 2.16
N LEU A 676 33.10 -12.23 2.55
CA LEU A 676 32.89 -13.57 3.08
C LEU A 676 32.80 -14.64 1.99
N TYR A 677 32.12 -14.36 0.88
CA TYR A 677 31.67 -15.39 -0.08
C TYR A 677 32.00 -15.09 -1.55
N ASN A 678 32.66 -13.96 -1.86
CA ASN A 678 32.82 -13.42 -3.22
C ASN A 678 31.49 -13.24 -3.98
N VAL A 679 30.44 -12.81 -3.27
CA VAL A 679 29.13 -12.51 -3.88
C VAL A 679 28.99 -11.02 -4.16
N PHE A 680 28.35 -10.67 -5.28
CA PHE A 680 28.14 -9.32 -5.79
C PHE A 680 26.67 -9.12 -6.17
N PHE A 681 26.20 -7.88 -6.08
CA PHE A 681 24.82 -7.51 -6.40
C PHE A 681 24.77 -6.58 -7.61
N SER A 682 23.80 -6.83 -8.48
CA SER A 682 23.50 -5.97 -9.62
C SER A 682 22.05 -5.50 -9.52
N ILE A 683 21.85 -4.21 -9.23
CA ILE A 683 20.52 -3.61 -9.17
C ILE A 683 19.98 -3.49 -10.59
N GLN A 684 18.77 -4.01 -10.80
CA GLN A 684 18.07 -4.02 -12.09
C GLN A 684 16.71 -3.36 -11.95
N THR A 685 16.17 -2.89 -13.08
CA THR A 685 14.78 -2.45 -13.16
C THR A 685 13.89 -3.64 -13.53
N PRO A 686 12.85 -3.97 -12.76
CA PRO A 686 11.89 -5.00 -13.15
C PRO A 686 11.24 -4.65 -14.50
N VAL A 687 11.09 -5.64 -15.37
CA VAL A 687 10.33 -5.49 -16.61
C VAL A 687 8.84 -5.37 -16.27
N LEU A 688 8.09 -4.65 -17.10
CA LEU A 688 6.65 -4.49 -16.90
C LEU A 688 5.94 -5.85 -16.86
N GLY A 689 5.23 -6.11 -15.75
CA GLY A 689 4.51 -7.36 -15.49
C GLY A 689 5.34 -8.47 -14.83
N GLU A 690 6.66 -8.34 -14.77
CA GLU A 690 7.55 -9.28 -14.06
C GLU A 690 7.27 -9.32 -12.55
N ILE A 691 6.79 -8.21 -11.99
CA ILE A 691 6.40 -8.08 -10.59
C ILE A 691 5.19 -7.13 -10.51
N TRP A 692 4.47 -7.15 -9.39
CA TRP A 692 3.35 -6.22 -9.17
C TRP A 692 3.81 -4.75 -9.15
N PRO A 693 2.92 -3.80 -9.49
CA PRO A 693 3.24 -2.38 -9.38
C PRO A 693 3.51 -1.97 -7.92
N GLY A 694 4.61 -1.27 -7.68
CA GLY A 694 4.98 -0.76 -6.36
C GLY A 694 6.45 -0.35 -6.28
N ASN A 695 6.89 0.06 -5.08
CA ASN A 695 8.29 0.37 -4.82
C ASN A 695 9.05 -0.95 -4.59
N VAL A 696 9.46 -1.60 -5.69
CA VAL A 696 10.14 -2.90 -5.69
C VAL A 696 11.52 -2.79 -6.34
N ILE A 697 12.52 -3.32 -5.65
CA ILE A 697 13.92 -3.31 -6.09
C ILE A 697 14.28 -4.72 -6.55
N LYS A 698 14.78 -4.87 -7.77
CA LYS A 698 15.27 -6.15 -8.29
C LYS A 698 16.80 -6.18 -8.19
N ILE A 699 17.32 -7.27 -7.65
CA ILE A 699 18.76 -7.51 -7.50
C ILE A 699 19.08 -8.86 -8.13
N ASP A 700 19.97 -8.85 -9.11
CA ASP A 700 20.60 -10.06 -9.63
C ASP A 700 21.90 -10.33 -8.87
N VAL A 701 22.05 -11.57 -8.40
CA VAL A 701 23.15 -11.98 -7.50
C VAL A 701 24.17 -12.80 -8.28
N PHE A 702 25.45 -12.46 -8.14
CA PHE A 702 26.56 -13.11 -8.83
C PHE A 702 27.63 -13.59 -7.85
N ARG A 703 28.29 -14.70 -8.16
CA ARG A 703 29.53 -15.16 -7.51
C ARG A 703 30.71 -15.00 -8.45
N ASP A 704 31.83 -14.54 -7.91
CA ASP A 704 33.07 -14.31 -8.66
C ASP A 704 32.87 -13.46 -9.94
N LYS A 705 31.87 -12.55 -9.90
CA LYS A 705 31.37 -11.66 -10.96
C LYS A 705 30.70 -12.29 -12.17
N ASP A 706 31.02 -13.54 -12.51
CA ASP A 706 30.54 -14.15 -13.76
C ASP A 706 29.48 -15.24 -13.54
N GLN A 707 29.41 -15.83 -12.35
CA GLN A 707 28.45 -16.90 -12.06
C GLN A 707 27.16 -16.32 -11.50
N PHE A 708 26.11 -16.27 -12.32
CA PHE A 708 24.77 -15.91 -11.85
C PHE A 708 24.25 -16.94 -10.83
N LEU A 709 23.80 -16.46 -9.67
CA LEU A 709 23.29 -17.27 -8.56
C LEU A 709 21.76 -17.24 -8.46
N GLY A 710 21.11 -16.11 -8.74
CA GLY A 710 19.66 -15.94 -8.54
C GLY A 710 19.22 -14.49 -8.52
N THR A 711 17.90 -14.29 -8.34
CA THR A 711 17.28 -12.96 -8.28
C THR A 711 16.57 -12.75 -6.95
N ILE A 712 16.78 -11.59 -6.33
CA ILE A 712 16.10 -11.11 -5.13
C ILE A 712 15.22 -9.92 -5.52
N TYR A 713 13.94 -9.96 -5.19
CA TYR A 713 13.07 -8.78 -5.20
C TYR A 713 12.90 -8.26 -3.78
N ILE A 714 12.99 -6.95 -3.58
CA ILE A 714 12.76 -6.32 -2.27
C ILE A 714 11.61 -5.34 -2.42
N ASP A 715 10.46 -5.68 -1.86
CA ASP A 715 9.27 -4.85 -1.84
C ASP A 715 9.21 -4.05 -0.54
N ILE A 716 9.54 -2.77 -0.65
CA ILE A 716 9.71 -1.84 0.46
C ILE A 716 8.46 -0.99 0.75
N GLN A 717 7.36 -1.18 0.00
CA GLN A 717 6.16 -0.35 0.12
C GLN A 717 5.10 -0.98 1.01
N GLU A 718 4.69 -0.26 2.05
CA GLU A 718 3.52 -0.55 2.88
C GLU A 718 2.23 -0.24 2.09
N ARG A 719 1.31 -1.20 2.02
CA ARG A 719 0.00 -1.04 1.36
C ARG A 719 -1.02 -2.00 1.93
N ARG A 720 -2.31 -1.63 1.85
CA ARG A 720 -3.41 -2.42 2.44
C ARG A 720 -3.58 -3.83 1.88
N THR A 721 -3.13 -4.08 0.66
CA THR A 721 -3.22 -5.39 0.00
C THR A 721 -2.05 -6.32 0.34
N LYS A 722 -0.98 -5.76 0.91
CA LYS A 722 0.16 -6.49 1.43
C LYS A 722 -0.14 -6.87 2.88
N THR A 723 -0.51 -8.13 3.11
CA THR A 723 -0.86 -8.64 4.45
C THR A 723 0.36 -9.18 5.18
N ALA A 724 1.39 -9.62 4.46
CA ALA A 724 2.62 -10.06 5.08
C ALA A 724 3.36 -8.89 5.75
N GLY A 725 3.85 -9.14 6.97
CA GLY A 725 4.83 -8.29 7.63
C GLY A 725 6.19 -8.36 6.96
N ASP A 726 7.24 -8.00 7.70
CA ASP A 726 8.59 -8.18 7.20
C ASP A 726 8.93 -9.68 7.19
N CYS A 727 9.28 -10.23 6.02
CA CYS A 727 9.57 -11.65 5.85
C CYS A 727 10.19 -11.98 4.48
N HIS A 728 10.69 -13.22 4.36
CA HIS A 728 11.25 -13.80 3.15
C HIS A 728 10.31 -14.84 2.53
N PHE A 729 9.98 -14.66 1.25
CA PHE A 729 9.33 -15.66 0.41
C PHE A 729 10.33 -16.27 -0.57
N THR A 730 10.37 -17.60 -0.63
CA THR A 730 10.93 -18.30 -1.80
C THR A 730 9.83 -18.37 -2.85
N VAL A 731 10.11 -17.96 -4.09
CA VAL A 731 9.19 -18.11 -5.24
C VAL A 731 9.59 -19.29 -6.10
N ARG A 732 10.90 -19.51 -6.24
CA ARG A 732 11.46 -20.67 -6.93
C ARG A 732 12.77 -21.05 -6.26
N CYS A 733 12.95 -22.32 -5.94
CA CYS A 733 14.20 -22.82 -5.40
C CYS A 733 15.21 -23.15 -6.49
N SER A 734 16.45 -23.35 -6.08
CA SER A 734 17.47 -23.93 -6.95
C SER A 734 17.33 -25.45 -7.04
N LYS A 735 17.74 -26.01 -8.17
CA LYS A 735 17.82 -27.45 -8.43
C LYS A 735 18.84 -27.69 -9.53
N GLN A 736 19.58 -28.80 -9.51
CA GLN A 736 20.41 -29.19 -10.64
C GLN A 736 19.54 -29.77 -11.77
N LEU A 737 19.72 -29.26 -12.99
CA LEU A 737 19.03 -29.71 -14.19
C LEU A 737 19.78 -30.85 -14.89
N ASP A 738 19.11 -31.53 -15.82
CA ASP A 738 19.66 -32.69 -16.54
C ASP A 738 20.92 -32.37 -17.37
N ASP A 739 21.08 -31.12 -17.80
CA ASP A 739 22.27 -30.63 -18.50
C ASP A 739 23.44 -30.24 -17.58
N GLY A 740 23.27 -30.43 -16.26
CA GLY A 740 24.23 -30.07 -15.22
C GLY A 740 24.19 -28.59 -14.81
N SER A 741 23.40 -27.76 -15.48
CA SER A 741 23.13 -26.38 -15.05
C SER A 741 22.20 -26.35 -13.83
N TYR A 742 21.87 -25.16 -13.33
CA TYR A 742 20.95 -25.03 -12.21
C TYR A 742 19.75 -24.19 -12.57
N GLN A 743 18.59 -24.62 -12.09
CA GLN A 743 17.41 -23.77 -11.96
C GLN A 743 17.75 -22.56 -11.09
N THR A 744 17.44 -21.37 -11.60
CA THR A 744 17.72 -20.10 -10.92
C THR A 744 16.74 -19.86 -9.78
N PRO A 745 17.20 -19.71 -8.52
CA PRO A 745 16.34 -19.35 -7.40
C PRO A 745 15.81 -17.90 -7.55
N ILE A 746 14.56 -17.71 -7.14
CA ILE A 746 13.88 -16.41 -7.05
C ILE A 746 13.34 -16.27 -5.64
N VAL A 747 13.66 -15.16 -4.99
CA VAL A 747 13.14 -14.82 -3.64
C VAL A 747 12.57 -13.41 -3.62
N VAL A 748 11.62 -13.18 -2.73
CA VAL A 748 10.99 -11.88 -2.50
C VAL A 748 11.08 -11.55 -1.01
N LEU A 749 11.71 -10.42 -0.70
CA LEU A 749 11.71 -9.84 0.64
C LEU A 749 10.57 -8.83 0.74
N SER A 750 9.70 -9.05 1.72
CA SER A 750 8.69 -8.12 2.15
C SER A 750 9.28 -7.20 3.21
N LEU A 751 9.31 -5.89 2.97
CA LEU A 751 9.70 -4.90 3.98
C LEU A 751 8.70 -3.72 3.99
N SER A 752 8.34 -3.22 5.16
CA SER A 752 7.37 -2.11 5.29
C SER A 752 8.07 -0.79 5.63
N LEU A 753 8.79 -0.23 4.65
CA LEU A 753 9.67 0.94 4.87
C LEU A 753 9.06 2.28 4.44
N THR A 754 8.22 2.29 3.40
CA THR A 754 7.65 3.52 2.81
C THR A 754 6.15 3.38 2.57
N LYS A 755 5.37 4.46 2.76
CA LYS A 755 3.92 4.47 2.47
C LYS A 755 3.58 4.94 1.06
N GLU A 756 4.45 5.76 0.50
CA GLU A 756 4.32 6.31 -0.84
C GLU A 756 5.47 5.82 -1.72
N MET A 757 5.28 5.88 -3.04
CA MET A 757 6.36 5.66 -4.00
C MET A 757 7.40 6.77 -3.84
N GLU A 758 8.57 6.40 -3.34
CA GLU A 758 9.71 7.28 -3.08
C GLU A 758 10.98 6.72 -3.75
N SER A 759 11.85 7.63 -4.21
CA SER A 759 13.17 7.24 -4.74
C SER A 759 13.99 6.53 -3.67
N ILE A 760 14.68 5.45 -4.04
CA ILE A 760 15.46 4.61 -3.13
C ILE A 760 16.52 5.44 -2.38
N GLU A 761 17.07 6.48 -3.01
CA GLU A 761 18.08 7.37 -2.41
C GLU A 761 17.54 8.21 -1.25
N ASN A 762 16.22 8.37 -1.13
CA ASN A 762 15.58 9.19 -0.11
C ASN A 762 15.09 8.38 1.10
N ILE A 763 15.30 7.07 1.12
CA ILE A 763 14.78 6.17 2.15
C ILE A 763 15.82 6.02 3.26
N TYR A 764 15.46 6.45 4.47
CA TYR A 764 16.26 6.31 5.68
C TYR A 764 15.53 5.41 6.68
N LEU A 765 16.27 4.46 7.23
CA LEU A 765 15.73 3.45 8.13
C LEU A 765 16.06 3.82 9.57
N SER A 766 15.16 3.46 10.49
CA SER A 766 15.54 3.37 11.89
C SER A 766 16.57 2.24 12.09
N PRO A 767 17.38 2.28 13.16
CA PRO A 767 18.32 1.21 13.47
C PRO A 767 17.69 -0.19 13.53
N HIS A 768 16.47 -0.28 14.06
CA HIS A 768 15.72 -1.54 14.13
C HIS A 768 15.33 -2.05 12.73
N GLN A 769 14.83 -1.17 11.85
CA GLN A 769 14.54 -1.56 10.47
C GLN A 769 15.79 -1.96 9.69
N ALA A 770 16.94 -1.33 9.99
CA ALA A 770 18.22 -1.66 9.38
C ALA A 770 18.72 -3.06 9.81
N GLU A 771 18.62 -3.39 11.09
CA GLU A 771 18.89 -4.74 11.60
C GLU A 771 17.95 -5.78 10.99
N ASN A 772 16.65 -5.46 10.90
CA ASN A 772 15.67 -6.35 10.29
C ASN A 772 15.96 -6.60 8.79
N PHE A 773 16.43 -5.57 8.07
CA PHE A 773 16.90 -5.74 6.69
C PHE A 773 18.06 -6.75 6.60
N PHE A 774 19.00 -6.75 7.55
CA PHE A 774 20.11 -7.71 7.60
C PHE A 774 19.61 -9.14 7.89
N HIS A 775 18.64 -9.28 8.79
CA HIS A 775 17.97 -10.56 9.08
C HIS A 775 17.38 -11.16 7.80
N GLU A 776 16.53 -10.42 7.09
CA GLU A 776 15.86 -10.88 5.87
C GLU A 776 16.85 -11.19 4.73
N MET A 777 17.90 -10.37 4.60
CA MET A 777 18.97 -10.64 3.64
C MET A 777 19.78 -11.89 4.00
N GLY A 778 19.85 -12.29 5.27
CA GLY A 778 20.41 -13.56 5.71
C GLY A 778 19.66 -14.77 5.14
N HIS A 779 18.33 -14.75 5.18
CA HIS A 779 17.50 -15.77 4.52
C HIS A 779 17.70 -15.77 3.00
N ALA A 780 17.69 -14.59 2.37
CA ALA A 780 17.93 -14.48 0.94
C ALA A 780 19.28 -15.08 0.54
N MET A 781 20.34 -14.81 1.32
CA MET A 781 21.67 -15.39 1.08
C MET A 781 21.70 -16.90 1.30
N HIS A 782 20.95 -17.45 2.25
CA HIS A 782 20.81 -18.90 2.39
C HIS A 782 20.21 -19.49 1.11
N SER A 783 19.14 -18.91 0.57
CA SER A 783 18.52 -19.31 -0.70
C SER A 783 19.45 -19.20 -1.91
N MET A 784 20.28 -18.16 -1.98
CA MET A 784 21.25 -17.97 -3.09
C MET A 784 22.44 -18.94 -3.03
N LEU A 785 22.93 -19.26 -1.82
CA LEU A 785 24.13 -20.07 -1.61
C LEU A 785 23.83 -21.57 -1.60
N ALA A 786 22.63 -21.98 -1.16
CA ALA A 786 22.18 -23.37 -1.06
C ALA A 786 21.73 -23.94 -2.42
N ARG A 787 22.68 -24.07 -3.35
CA ARG A 787 22.49 -24.67 -4.68
C ARG A 787 22.63 -26.19 -4.62
N THR A 788 21.55 -26.87 -4.26
CA THR A 788 21.51 -28.32 -4.06
C THR A 788 21.12 -29.09 -5.32
N GLN A 789 21.41 -30.40 -5.33
CA GLN A 789 21.01 -31.31 -6.41
C GLN A 789 19.49 -31.35 -6.58
N TYR A 790 18.77 -31.40 -5.46
CA TYR A 790 17.30 -31.48 -5.39
C TYR A 790 16.70 -30.19 -4.86
N GLN A 791 15.55 -29.81 -5.42
CA GLN A 791 14.80 -28.64 -4.96
C GLN A 791 14.24 -28.88 -3.54
N HIS A 792 13.84 -30.11 -3.23
CA HIS A 792 13.20 -30.46 -1.95
C HIS A 792 14.08 -30.15 -0.72
N VAL A 793 15.40 -30.02 -0.92
CA VAL A 793 16.37 -29.67 0.13
C VAL A 793 17.14 -28.38 -0.17
N ALA A 794 16.66 -27.55 -1.10
CA ALA A 794 17.32 -26.31 -1.52
C ALA A 794 16.98 -25.13 -0.60
N GLY A 795 17.90 -24.16 -0.49
CA GLY A 795 17.65 -22.93 0.25
C GLY A 795 17.28 -23.21 1.70
N THR A 796 16.21 -22.56 2.13
CA THR A 796 15.62 -22.66 3.46
C THR A 796 14.76 -23.93 3.67
N ARG A 797 14.72 -24.88 2.72
CA ARG A 797 14.04 -26.18 2.88
C ARG A 797 14.86 -27.14 3.76
N CYS A 798 15.07 -26.74 5.00
CA CYS A 798 15.67 -27.51 6.09
C CYS A 798 14.77 -27.42 7.32
N SER A 799 15.22 -27.93 8.47
CA SER A 799 14.47 -27.74 9.72
C SER A 799 14.33 -26.25 10.04
N THR A 800 13.19 -25.85 10.61
CA THR A 800 12.86 -24.44 10.87
C THR A 800 13.90 -23.76 11.75
N ASP A 801 14.37 -24.44 12.79
CA ASP A 801 15.44 -23.96 13.67
C ASP A 801 16.80 -23.76 12.98
N MET A 802 17.10 -24.51 11.91
CA MET A 802 18.28 -24.28 11.09
C MET A 802 18.07 -23.16 10.07
N ALA A 803 16.85 -23.01 9.54
CA ALA A 803 16.53 -21.99 8.53
C ALA A 803 16.69 -20.56 9.05
N GLU A 804 16.52 -20.36 10.37
CA GLU A 804 16.65 -19.10 11.11
C GLU A 804 18.09 -18.78 11.56
N VAL A 805 19.03 -19.75 11.52
CA VAL A 805 20.42 -19.50 11.94
C VAL A 805 21.13 -18.44 11.09
N PRO A 806 21.04 -18.48 9.73
CA PRO A 806 21.75 -17.51 8.90
C PRO A 806 21.25 -16.07 9.08
N SER A 807 19.95 -15.88 9.29
CA SER A 807 19.35 -14.56 9.54
C SER A 807 19.77 -13.98 10.89
N ASN A 808 19.66 -14.78 11.96
CA ASN A 808 20.16 -14.40 13.29
C ASN A 808 21.66 -14.09 13.28
N LEU A 809 22.47 -14.84 12.52
CA LEU A 809 23.89 -14.56 12.40
C LEU A 809 24.15 -13.19 11.76
N MET A 810 23.36 -12.77 10.76
CA MET A 810 23.50 -11.45 10.14
C MET A 810 23.14 -10.30 11.10
N GLU A 811 22.27 -10.52 12.10
CA GLU A 811 22.04 -9.54 13.17
C GLU A 811 23.30 -9.32 14.02
N TYR A 812 24.05 -10.39 14.32
CA TYR A 812 25.34 -10.27 15.02
C TYR A 812 26.38 -9.49 14.19
N PHE A 813 26.41 -9.70 12.86
CA PHE A 813 27.23 -8.90 11.96
C PHE A 813 26.83 -7.42 12.03
N PHE A 814 25.53 -7.11 11.92
CA PHE A 814 25.06 -5.72 11.99
C PHE A 814 25.41 -5.04 13.31
N ASN A 815 25.34 -5.78 14.42
CA ASN A 815 25.62 -5.29 15.77
C ASN A 815 27.10 -5.39 16.20
N ASN A 816 28.03 -5.56 15.27
CA ASN A 816 29.47 -5.46 15.52
C ASN A 816 29.98 -4.05 15.16
N ILE A 817 30.80 -3.43 16.02
CA ILE A 817 31.29 -2.05 15.82
C ILE A 817 32.04 -1.89 14.49
N ASP A 818 32.93 -2.82 14.14
CA ASP A 818 33.74 -2.72 12.92
C ASP A 818 32.88 -2.86 11.66
N VAL A 819 31.91 -3.77 11.70
CA VAL A 819 30.97 -3.99 10.60
C VAL A 819 30.01 -2.79 10.47
N LEU A 820 29.41 -2.35 11.59
CA LEU A 820 28.48 -1.23 11.62
C LEU A 820 29.11 0.04 11.05
N ARG A 821 30.38 0.31 11.34
CA ARG A 821 31.10 1.47 10.79
C ARG A 821 31.35 1.40 9.30
N GLU A 822 31.46 0.20 8.73
CA GLU A 822 31.57 0.02 7.28
C GLU A 822 30.24 0.23 6.56
N VAL A 823 29.13 -0.12 7.21
CA VAL A 823 27.76 -0.04 6.70
C VAL A 823 27.16 1.36 6.90
N ALA A 824 27.25 1.91 8.11
CA ALA A 824 26.59 3.13 8.54
C ALA A 824 27.45 4.37 8.21
N LYS A 825 27.21 4.97 7.04
CA LYS A 825 27.92 6.16 6.53
C LYS A 825 26.95 7.31 6.31
N ASP A 826 27.40 8.55 6.54
CA ASP A 826 26.60 9.74 6.28
C ASP A 826 26.56 10.10 4.79
N SER A 827 25.86 11.18 4.43
CA SER A 827 25.77 11.67 3.06
C SER A 827 27.10 12.12 2.44
N HIS A 828 28.15 12.28 3.26
CA HIS A 828 29.52 12.61 2.82
C HIS A 828 30.43 11.38 2.82
N GLY A 829 29.89 10.18 3.09
CA GLY A 829 30.64 8.92 3.16
C GLY A 829 31.43 8.72 4.46
N ARG A 830 31.22 9.56 5.48
CA ARG A 830 31.92 9.43 6.77
C ARG A 830 31.24 8.35 7.61
N PRO A 831 32.00 7.42 8.22
CA PRO A 831 31.43 6.38 9.06
C PRO A 831 30.86 6.97 10.35
N ILE A 832 29.89 6.27 10.93
CA ILE A 832 29.43 6.53 12.31
C ILE A 832 30.63 6.52 13.28
N SER A 833 30.57 7.39 14.30
CA SER A 833 31.60 7.44 15.34
C SER A 833 31.62 6.15 16.16
N VAL A 834 32.74 5.84 16.80
CA VAL A 834 32.85 4.63 17.65
C VAL A 834 31.91 4.75 18.85
N GLU A 835 31.80 5.95 19.40
CA GLU A 835 30.93 6.30 20.52
C GLU A 835 29.46 6.12 20.16
N ASP A 836 29.00 6.68 19.04
CA ASP A 836 27.60 6.53 18.59
C ASP A 836 27.27 5.07 18.26
N ALA A 837 28.20 4.34 17.62
CA ALA A 837 28.04 2.92 17.33
C ALA A 837 27.92 2.10 18.61
N ALA A 838 28.81 2.32 19.59
CA ALA A 838 28.77 1.65 20.88
C ALA A 838 27.48 1.97 21.65
N SER A 839 27.03 3.22 21.65
CA SER A 839 25.75 3.61 22.26
C SER A 839 24.55 2.96 21.58
N LEU A 840 24.54 2.87 20.25
CA LEU A 840 23.50 2.19 19.49
C LEU A 840 23.40 0.71 19.87
N ILE A 841 24.53 0.01 19.82
CA ILE A 841 24.62 -1.43 20.12
C ILE A 841 24.25 -1.69 21.58
N THR A 842 24.79 -0.91 22.52
CA THR A 842 24.51 -1.10 23.95
C THR A 842 23.03 -0.81 24.28
N SER A 843 22.43 0.20 23.63
CA SER A 843 21.01 0.52 23.77
C SER A 843 20.09 -0.59 23.22
N ARG A 844 20.47 -1.19 22.09
CA ARG A 844 19.78 -2.33 21.48
C ARG A 844 19.76 -3.56 22.37
N PHE A 845 20.89 -3.86 23.02
CA PHE A 845 21.02 -4.97 23.97
C PHE A 845 20.62 -4.60 25.41
N ALA A 846 19.99 -3.45 25.65
CA ALA A 846 19.39 -3.16 26.94
C ALA A 846 18.06 -3.93 27.05
N PHE A 847 17.84 -4.62 28.18
CA PHE A 847 16.63 -5.40 28.47
C PHE A 847 16.48 -6.69 27.63
N THR A 848 17.60 -7.25 27.17
CA THR A 848 17.60 -8.48 26.36
C THR A 848 17.17 -9.70 27.16
N SER A 849 17.45 -9.76 28.46
CA SER A 849 17.01 -10.89 29.28
C SER A 849 15.48 -10.95 29.39
N LEU A 850 14.84 -9.79 29.53
CA LEU A 850 13.38 -9.66 29.49
C LEU A 850 12.78 -10.08 28.15
N GLU A 851 13.35 -9.60 27.04
CA GLU A 851 12.92 -9.98 25.68
C GLU A 851 13.07 -11.50 25.48
N MET A 852 14.15 -12.10 25.97
CA MET A 852 14.42 -13.54 25.87
C MET A 852 13.40 -14.38 26.64
N LEU A 853 13.09 -14.01 27.89
CA LEU A 853 12.05 -14.70 28.66
C LEU A 853 10.66 -14.53 28.03
N GLN A 854 10.37 -13.37 27.44
CA GLN A 854 9.13 -13.14 26.72
C GLN A 854 9.00 -14.06 25.49
N GLN A 855 10.08 -14.23 24.71
CA GLN A 855 10.10 -15.21 23.61
C GLN A 855 9.96 -16.65 24.12
N ALA A 856 10.53 -16.98 25.28
CA ALA A 856 10.37 -18.30 25.90
C ALA A 856 8.92 -18.55 26.34
N VAL A 857 8.21 -17.54 26.87
CA VAL A 857 6.77 -17.62 27.18
C VAL A 857 5.95 -17.91 25.91
N TYR A 858 6.23 -17.19 24.81
CA TYR A 858 5.53 -17.40 23.54
C TYR A 858 5.77 -18.80 22.97
N SER A 859 7.02 -19.25 23.03
CA SER A 859 7.44 -20.57 22.59
C SER A 859 6.81 -21.69 23.41
N LEU A 860 6.75 -21.53 24.74
CA LEU A 860 6.18 -22.51 25.64
C LEU A 860 4.65 -22.56 25.49
N PHE A 861 3.99 -21.42 25.33
CA PHE A 861 2.55 -21.38 25.04
C PHE A 861 2.22 -22.12 23.73
N ASP A 862 2.95 -21.84 22.65
CA ASP A 862 2.75 -22.51 21.37
C ASP A 862 2.96 -24.03 21.48
N LEU A 863 4.06 -24.45 22.13
CA LEU A 863 4.41 -25.85 22.31
C LEU A 863 3.35 -26.58 23.15
N GLU A 864 2.89 -25.98 24.25
CA GLU A 864 1.89 -26.57 25.14
C GLU A 864 0.48 -26.60 24.55
N ALA A 865 0.08 -25.54 23.84
CA ALA A 865 -1.22 -25.46 23.18
C ALA A 865 -1.39 -26.54 22.11
N HIS A 866 -0.30 -26.92 21.43
CA HIS A 866 -0.27 -28.02 20.46
C HIS A 866 0.22 -29.36 21.05
N GLY A 867 0.61 -29.34 22.32
CA GLY A 867 1.27 -30.41 23.06
C GLY A 867 0.37 -30.99 24.14
N GLY A 868 0.85 -30.96 25.38
CA GLY A 868 0.18 -31.56 26.55
C GLY A 868 -1.22 -30.99 26.84
N ASN A 869 -1.52 -29.76 26.43
CA ASN A 869 -2.79 -29.09 26.73
C ASN A 869 -3.81 -29.11 25.57
N ALA A 870 -3.45 -29.65 24.40
CA ALA A 870 -4.29 -29.65 23.21
C ALA A 870 -5.66 -30.34 23.42
N GLU A 871 -5.67 -31.51 24.07
CA GLU A 871 -6.89 -32.24 24.40
C GLU A 871 -7.76 -31.48 25.42
N GLY A 872 -7.12 -30.79 26.37
CA GLY A 872 -7.78 -29.92 27.34
C GLY A 872 -8.52 -28.77 26.66
N ILE A 873 -7.87 -28.10 25.72
CA ILE A 873 -8.41 -26.99 24.91
C ILE A 873 -9.56 -27.48 24.01
N MET A 874 -9.38 -28.62 23.34
CA MET A 874 -10.40 -29.25 22.51
C MET A 874 -11.69 -29.52 23.29
N ASN A 875 -11.57 -30.09 24.50
CA ASN A 875 -12.72 -30.45 25.34
C ASN A 875 -13.25 -29.28 26.18
N GLY A 876 -12.62 -28.10 26.11
CA GLY A 876 -13.00 -26.93 26.90
C GLY A 876 -12.68 -27.03 28.39
N ARG A 877 -11.76 -27.91 28.80
CA ARG A 877 -11.27 -28.03 30.19
C ARG A 877 -10.40 -26.84 30.59
N ILE A 878 -9.70 -26.25 29.63
CA ILE A 878 -8.86 -25.06 29.79
C ILE A 878 -9.05 -24.17 28.56
N SER A 879 -9.20 -22.86 28.76
CA SER A 879 -9.20 -21.91 27.64
C SER A 879 -7.77 -21.57 27.21
N THR A 880 -7.59 -21.08 25.99
CA THR A 880 -6.26 -20.65 25.55
C THR A 880 -5.74 -19.47 26.39
N ALA A 881 -6.65 -18.62 26.88
CA ALA A 881 -6.34 -17.49 27.74
C ALA A 881 -5.86 -17.94 29.13
N ASP A 882 -6.47 -18.97 29.71
CA ASP A 882 -6.05 -19.52 31.01
C ASP A 882 -4.66 -20.16 30.91
N LEU A 883 -4.39 -20.89 29.82
CA LEU A 883 -3.06 -21.46 29.55
C LEU A 883 -1.99 -20.37 29.41
N TYR A 884 -2.25 -19.34 28.60
CA TYR A 884 -1.30 -18.25 28.44
C TYR A 884 -1.06 -17.50 29.76
N ALA A 885 -2.12 -17.23 30.53
CA ALA A 885 -2.02 -16.54 31.81
C ALA A 885 -1.24 -17.34 32.87
N SER A 886 -1.39 -18.67 32.89
CA SER A 886 -0.66 -19.53 33.83
C SER A 886 0.84 -19.53 33.53
N ILE A 887 1.23 -19.65 32.26
CA ILE A 887 2.64 -19.59 31.83
C ILE A 887 3.23 -18.21 32.14
N TRP A 888 2.54 -17.13 31.76
CA TRP A 888 3.00 -15.76 32.04
C TRP A 888 3.26 -15.52 33.54
N SER A 889 2.34 -15.96 34.39
CA SER A 889 2.42 -15.72 35.84
C SER A 889 3.57 -16.47 36.51
N VAL A 890 3.99 -17.61 35.95
CA VAL A 890 5.14 -18.38 36.44
C VAL A 890 6.45 -17.70 36.03
N VAL A 891 6.57 -17.23 34.79
CA VAL A 891 7.81 -16.61 34.28
C VAL A 891 7.99 -15.18 34.80
N PHE A 892 6.90 -14.41 34.90
CA PHE A 892 6.92 -13.02 35.33
C PHE A 892 6.07 -12.78 36.60
N PRO A 893 6.42 -13.37 37.76
CA PRO A 893 5.62 -13.26 38.99
C PRO A 893 5.51 -11.82 39.52
N ASN A 894 6.47 -10.96 39.17
CA ASN A 894 6.53 -9.56 39.57
C ASN A 894 5.90 -8.59 38.55
N VAL A 895 5.36 -9.09 37.43
CA VAL A 895 4.70 -8.29 36.40
C VAL A 895 3.23 -8.68 36.30
N LYS A 896 2.35 -7.74 36.64
CA LYS A 896 0.90 -7.99 36.55
C LYS A 896 0.46 -8.04 35.09
N LYS A 897 -0.23 -9.13 34.74
CA LYS A 897 -0.97 -9.26 33.50
C LYS A 897 -2.27 -8.43 33.58
N GLU A 898 -2.64 -7.76 32.50
CA GLU A 898 -3.95 -7.11 32.40
C GLU A 898 -5.04 -8.19 32.32
N THR A 899 -6.05 -8.08 33.19
CA THR A 899 -7.04 -9.17 33.38
C THR A 899 -7.88 -9.44 32.14
N SER A 900 -8.09 -8.45 31.28
CA SER A 900 -8.87 -8.57 30.03
C SER A 900 -8.02 -8.83 28.78
N SER A 901 -6.68 -8.90 28.90
CA SER A 901 -5.80 -9.08 27.74
C SER A 901 -5.75 -10.55 27.27
N ALA A 902 -5.72 -10.74 25.96
CA ALA A 902 -5.60 -12.00 25.24
C ALA A 902 -4.64 -11.79 24.07
N TRP A 903 -3.37 -11.48 24.38
CA TRP A 903 -2.33 -11.18 23.40
C TRP A 903 -2.22 -12.27 22.33
N HIS A 904 -2.33 -13.54 22.74
CA HIS A 904 -2.24 -14.72 21.88
C HIS A 904 -3.33 -14.79 20.80
N HIS A 905 -4.46 -14.09 20.93
CA HIS A 905 -5.46 -13.97 19.86
C HIS A 905 -4.96 -13.19 18.64
N ARG A 906 -3.84 -12.48 18.77
CA ARG A 906 -3.16 -11.76 17.68
C ARG A 906 -1.82 -12.39 17.30
N PHE A 907 -1.49 -13.56 17.83
CA PHE A 907 -0.21 -14.22 17.61
C PHE A 907 -0.23 -15.05 16.33
N THR A 908 -0.07 -14.39 15.18
CA THR A 908 -0.16 -14.99 13.84
C THR A 908 0.81 -16.15 13.61
N HIS A 909 1.97 -16.15 14.28
CA HIS A 909 2.98 -17.20 14.17
C HIS A 909 2.48 -18.60 14.55
N LEU A 910 1.41 -18.70 15.35
CA LEU A 910 0.77 -19.99 15.64
C LEU A 910 0.33 -20.72 14.38
N VAL A 911 0.12 -20.03 13.25
CA VAL A 911 -0.25 -20.64 11.98
C VAL A 911 0.97 -21.24 11.26
N PRO A 912 1.96 -20.47 10.77
CA PRO A 912 3.11 -21.05 10.05
C PRO A 912 4.11 -21.78 10.95
N TYR A 913 4.27 -21.39 12.22
CA TYR A 913 5.24 -21.95 13.17
C TYR A 913 4.58 -22.78 14.27
N GLY A 914 3.35 -23.28 14.07
CA GLY A 914 2.63 -24.02 15.11
C GLY A 914 3.44 -25.18 15.69
N ALA A 915 3.61 -25.20 17.01
CA ALA A 915 4.48 -26.07 17.80
C ALA A 915 6.00 -25.97 17.53
N LYS A 916 6.45 -24.92 16.84
CA LYS A 916 7.83 -24.71 16.41
C LYS A 916 8.35 -23.32 16.74
N TYR A 917 7.60 -22.47 17.46
CA TYR A 917 8.04 -21.10 17.72
C TYR A 917 9.34 -21.01 18.54
N TYR A 918 9.68 -22.05 19.32
CA TYR A 918 10.97 -22.16 20.02
C TYR A 918 12.19 -22.13 19.09
N SER A 919 11.99 -22.40 17.79
CA SER A 919 13.04 -22.38 16.77
C SER A 919 13.80 -21.05 16.73
N TYR A 920 13.15 -19.91 17.01
CA TYR A 920 13.81 -18.61 17.12
C TYR A 920 14.87 -18.57 18.23
N LEU A 921 14.57 -19.15 19.40
CA LEU A 921 15.53 -19.21 20.51
C LEU A 921 16.67 -20.18 20.22
N VAL A 922 16.38 -21.33 19.61
CA VAL A 922 17.41 -22.28 19.18
C VAL A 922 18.32 -21.67 18.13
N ALA A 923 17.77 -20.95 17.16
CA ALA A 923 18.51 -20.28 16.11
C ALA A 923 19.39 -19.15 16.67
N ARG A 924 18.87 -18.33 17.60
CA ARG A 924 19.65 -17.30 18.30
C ARG A 924 20.81 -17.91 19.09
N ALA A 925 20.55 -18.97 19.85
CA ALA A 925 21.57 -19.69 20.60
C ALA A 925 22.67 -20.22 19.67
N THR A 926 22.27 -20.83 18.56
CA THR A 926 23.18 -21.40 17.57
C THR A 926 23.98 -20.31 16.84
N ALA A 927 23.33 -19.21 16.44
CA ALA A 927 23.99 -18.06 15.84
C ALA A 927 25.01 -17.42 16.80
N SER A 928 24.67 -17.32 18.09
CA SER A 928 25.58 -16.86 19.14
C SER A 928 26.83 -17.77 19.23
N LEU A 929 26.64 -19.09 19.24
CA LEU A 929 27.76 -20.05 19.24
C LEU A 929 28.65 -19.89 18.00
N ILE A 930 28.06 -19.78 16.80
CA ILE A 930 28.82 -19.60 15.56
C ILE A 930 29.55 -18.25 15.56
N TRP A 931 28.87 -17.18 15.98
CA TRP A 931 29.46 -15.85 16.07
C TRP A 931 30.67 -15.84 16.99
N ASN A 932 30.51 -16.33 18.23
CA ASN A 932 31.56 -16.32 19.24
C ASN A 932 32.75 -17.21 18.89
N THR A 933 32.54 -18.30 18.14
CA THR A 933 33.61 -19.23 17.75
C THR A 933 34.31 -18.87 16.45
N ARG A 934 33.63 -18.20 15.50
CA ARG A 934 34.14 -17.98 14.13
C ARG A 934 34.32 -16.53 13.73
N PHE A 935 33.47 -15.61 14.19
CA PHE A 935 33.38 -14.28 13.59
C PHE A 935 33.63 -13.13 14.56
N ARG A 936 33.44 -13.30 15.88
CA ARG A 936 33.57 -12.22 16.88
C ARG A 936 34.87 -11.42 16.77
N ASP A 937 36.00 -12.10 16.70
CA ASP A 937 37.33 -11.47 16.69
C ASP A 937 37.77 -11.02 15.29
N CYS A 938 37.22 -11.63 14.24
CA CYS A 938 37.52 -11.28 12.85
C CYS A 938 36.26 -11.44 11.98
N PRO A 939 35.34 -10.45 12.00
CA PRO A 939 34.06 -10.57 11.30
C PRO A 939 34.23 -10.78 9.80
N PHE A 940 35.24 -10.15 9.19
CA PHE A 940 35.51 -10.24 7.76
C PHE A 940 36.46 -11.40 7.36
N SER A 941 36.60 -12.43 8.19
CA SER A 941 37.41 -13.61 7.87
C SER A 941 36.84 -14.36 6.66
N LYS A 942 37.54 -14.27 5.52
CA LYS A 942 37.17 -14.97 4.29
C LYS A 942 37.20 -16.49 4.45
N GLU A 943 38.13 -17.03 5.23
CA GLU A 943 38.21 -18.46 5.52
C GLU A 943 36.94 -18.96 6.24
N ASN A 944 36.54 -18.26 7.31
CA ASN A 944 35.33 -18.61 8.07
C ASN A 944 34.07 -18.36 7.23
N GLY A 945 34.05 -17.30 6.41
CA GLY A 945 33.00 -17.04 5.44
C GLY A 945 32.82 -18.18 4.44
N LEU A 946 33.89 -18.66 3.81
CA LEU A 946 33.83 -19.78 2.87
C LEU A 946 33.44 -21.09 3.55
N ALA A 947 33.91 -21.33 4.79
CA ALA A 947 33.49 -22.48 5.59
C ALA A 947 31.98 -22.44 5.88
N TRP A 948 31.45 -21.28 6.27
CA TRP A 948 30.02 -21.09 6.49
C TRP A 948 29.21 -21.21 5.20
N ALA A 949 29.67 -20.63 4.08
CA ALA A 949 29.04 -20.79 2.78
C ALA A 949 28.99 -22.27 2.33
N LYS A 950 29.99 -23.09 2.72
CA LYS A 950 29.97 -24.52 2.46
C LYS A 950 28.88 -25.22 3.29
N VAL A 951 28.64 -24.81 4.53
CA VAL A 951 27.51 -25.30 5.34
C VAL A 951 26.19 -24.89 4.68
N LEU A 952 26.00 -23.61 4.35
CA LEU A 952 24.80 -23.11 3.66
C LEU A 952 24.57 -23.79 2.31
N SER A 953 25.64 -24.13 1.57
CA SER A 953 25.52 -24.81 0.26
C SER A 953 24.77 -26.13 0.31
N LYS A 954 24.63 -26.73 1.50
CA LYS A 954 23.93 -27.98 1.72
C LYS A 954 22.42 -27.81 1.86
N GLY A 955 21.88 -26.62 2.14
CA GLY A 955 20.47 -26.46 2.46
C GLY A 955 20.00 -27.53 3.45
N GLY A 956 18.93 -28.27 3.11
CA GLY A 956 18.43 -29.42 3.87
C GLY A 956 19.06 -30.77 3.55
N SER A 957 20.11 -30.84 2.71
CA SER A 957 20.72 -32.11 2.24
C SER A 957 21.55 -32.85 3.31
N LEU A 958 21.70 -32.28 4.50
CA LEU A 958 22.24 -32.95 5.69
C LEU A 958 21.34 -32.65 6.90
N PRO A 959 21.32 -33.53 7.92
CA PRO A 959 20.69 -33.23 9.19
C PRO A 959 21.23 -31.94 9.80
N SER A 960 20.36 -31.14 10.42
CA SER A 960 20.75 -29.85 11.01
C SER A 960 21.84 -30.00 12.07
N ALA A 961 21.78 -31.06 12.87
CA ALA A 961 22.83 -31.38 13.85
C ALA A 961 24.21 -31.56 13.18
N ASP A 962 24.28 -32.15 11.98
CA ASP A 962 25.53 -32.36 11.24
C ASP A 962 26.03 -31.08 10.55
N LEU A 963 25.11 -30.23 10.10
CA LEU A 963 25.43 -28.88 9.62
C LEU A 963 26.06 -28.05 10.73
N LEU A 964 25.49 -28.12 11.95
CA LEU A 964 26.03 -27.42 13.11
C LEU A 964 27.35 -28.02 13.58
N ASN A 965 27.51 -29.34 13.54
CA ASN A 965 28.80 -29.97 13.80
C ASN A 965 29.87 -29.52 12.78
N SER A 966 29.50 -29.35 11.51
CA SER A 966 30.40 -28.83 10.48
C SER A 966 30.80 -27.36 10.74
N ALA A 967 29.89 -26.56 11.31
CA ALA A 967 30.14 -25.15 11.63
C ALA A 967 30.92 -24.97 12.94
N LEU A 968 30.56 -25.70 14.00
CA LEU A 968 31.05 -25.54 15.37
C LEU A 968 32.19 -26.50 15.73
N GLY A 969 32.29 -27.65 15.04
CA GLY A 969 33.21 -28.74 15.36
C GLY A 969 32.70 -29.73 16.41
N TYR A 970 31.46 -29.58 16.88
CA TYR A 970 30.76 -30.51 17.78
C TYR A 970 29.24 -30.44 17.58
N TRP A 971 28.51 -31.48 17.99
CA TRP A 971 27.04 -31.48 18.01
C TRP A 971 26.52 -30.71 19.25
N PRO A 972 25.82 -29.57 19.09
CA PRO A 972 25.35 -28.80 20.22
C PRO A 972 24.22 -29.52 20.97
N THR A 973 24.32 -29.57 22.30
CA THR A 973 23.28 -30.12 23.18
C THR A 973 22.32 -29.04 23.66
N VAL A 974 21.17 -29.45 24.24
CA VAL A 974 20.22 -28.55 24.93
C VAL A 974 20.95 -27.65 25.94
N GLN A 975 21.89 -28.21 26.71
CA GLN A 975 22.66 -27.45 27.68
C GLN A 975 23.58 -26.42 27.01
N ASN A 976 24.22 -26.76 25.89
CA ASN A 976 25.06 -25.80 25.16
C ASN A 976 24.24 -24.62 24.64
N LEU A 977 23.06 -24.90 24.07
CA LEU A 977 22.17 -23.87 23.54
C LEU A 977 21.63 -22.97 24.65
N ALA A 978 21.15 -23.54 25.76
CA ALA A 978 20.66 -22.76 26.90
C ALA A 978 21.79 -21.94 27.57
N THR A 979 23.00 -22.50 27.65
CA THR A 979 24.16 -21.79 28.19
C THR A 979 24.55 -20.60 27.30
N ALA A 980 24.49 -20.73 25.97
CA ALA A 980 24.78 -19.62 25.06
C ALA A 980 23.81 -18.44 25.26
N LEU A 981 22.52 -18.73 25.44
CA LEU A 981 21.50 -17.72 25.74
C LEU A 981 21.70 -17.09 27.14
N LYS A 982 22.04 -17.92 28.13
CA LYS A 982 22.36 -17.45 29.48
C LYS A 982 23.57 -16.50 29.49
N GLU A 983 24.64 -16.83 28.78
CA GLU A 983 25.84 -15.98 28.69
C GLU A 983 25.53 -14.63 28.04
N GLU A 984 24.68 -14.62 27.01
CA GLU A 984 24.19 -13.39 26.39
C GLU A 984 23.35 -12.57 27.38
N ALA A 985 22.42 -13.19 28.11
CA ALA A 985 21.62 -12.56 29.16
C ALA A 985 22.50 -11.95 30.27
N ASP A 986 23.44 -12.72 30.82
CA ASP A 986 24.34 -12.30 31.90
C ASP A 986 25.26 -11.12 31.48
N HIS A 987 25.72 -11.13 30.23
CA HIS A 987 26.57 -10.05 29.71
C HIS A 987 25.78 -8.75 29.49
N THR A 988 24.51 -8.87 29.09
CA THR A 988 23.67 -7.72 28.73
C THR A 988 22.88 -7.15 29.91
N CYS A 989 22.70 -7.90 31.00
CA CYS A 989 21.91 -7.45 32.16
C CYS A 989 22.64 -6.47 33.09
N GLN A 990 23.95 -6.29 32.93
CA GLN A 990 24.74 -5.35 33.74
C GLN A 990 24.34 -3.90 33.43
N ARG A 991 23.41 -3.38 34.22
CA ARG A 991 22.81 -2.05 34.04
C ARG A 991 22.81 -1.27 35.35
N SER A 992 23.22 -0.02 35.26
CA SER A 992 23.17 0.91 36.38
C SER A 992 21.80 1.60 36.44
N ALA A 993 21.41 2.03 37.64
CA ALA A 993 20.28 2.92 37.82
C ALA A 993 20.51 4.23 37.06
N VAL A 994 19.43 4.79 36.51
CA VAL A 994 19.44 6.03 35.74
C VAL A 994 18.48 7.00 36.42
N SER A 995 18.86 8.27 36.49
CA SER A 995 17.95 9.34 36.92
C SER A 995 17.08 9.74 35.74
N VAL A 996 15.76 9.67 35.93
CA VAL A 996 14.73 9.90 34.93
C VAL A 996 13.94 11.18 35.20
#